data_AF-A0A5E8F2J6-F1
#
_entry.id   AF-A0A5E8F2J6-F1
#
_cell.length_a   1.000
_cell.length_b   1.000
_cell.length_c   1.000
_cell.angle_alpha   90.00
_cell.angle_beta   90.00
_cell.angle_gamma   90.00
#
_symmetry.space_group_name_H-M   'P 1'
#
loop_
_entity.id
_entity.type
_entity.pdbx_description
1 polymer ?
#
loop_
_entity_poly.entity_id
_entity_poly.type
_entity_poly.pdbx_seq_one_letter_code
_entity_poly.pdbx_strand_id
1 'polypeptide(L)'
;MNPSDLIGAAGATSIRLRLDALSPEDGIARYLLDRLTGEQVAAITRALLTDTKATELLNIALPRSLVSPFGLPDSVMTDERMVAIRHADYNRPALLFANTDEDQGASLGDVTLIGAKQLTEEPGPWVEAAAVGLGLSESQIATWMAALKGLTAADDWTLHQIATYVAMTRMRIETDAVPVTDALGWALPALRLPRDSGYFLGLGERDREVPRRWKKLFEKLVAERKPLMVKQRPNRQLIENEELREQFAEVRDDIPAEVHPAIDAFIEAAPGWGLEAEALSLFEWEAESVLQLFSGIKLKKTSLAQETINFFEFTFPDRLSPGDNEYLRVLKGRSLKETREDDREFFEAHRDDLAQDKALKVKWERFVFGRPIECTDFLEGLLRVIERLFGQVNLGGGLRTLSIKSARRSRNQWLDLNADVGLYFGLRYRGLPALLGAAVEWDVPHLFSYEELLDRAKARQKKYRRNESTARSALQIKFDVALTAGRERATVQLVWTGQPAAIGLELPKDLGRLIKRPFGRSSVARLSVSRKGALQSVSLKDTGTLQPAFGQDAGTLIPRTSTAIDLVKLFLKLLKEAKEAGRITQAGVDDIAAAWKRFATMYTAALTSLQSSGYASATLIAQADAYGALLNSLAKNAIGDLNRRDIWEPVLRIGTIEVLGSAPSAIVAPWHPLRLAGVAAKMRSVAGLADYLLSDVEVNFGDSRLFFGDLRDELSHPLYPEVAVGYDSSEPVLLTETSTVNDYSLVERPVRDPSEATTDVDPSEAARQIRALLERYLDLQPHERSNLSIMLYNCDAAGLPLATVSALSSVQDQEEVHCNVLVRHRDRARLSGVYTELLERSENDPDAVVVSETSRNFMSKLRIGVMLDVAGGSKSGGAREIDVAFLHDVVSRQSREQWFPVPTLQDNPSLLEHVPARWSYRRVTAEDELKATSYLTCPRQPDVGWAYIDAVANVVRRQSHGPDEHYLPARQISFQDGGLKGCSTRCINWRSGSPLTTIFSTSGSLLPKGST
;
A
#
# COMPACT_ATOMS: atom_id res chain seq x y z
N MET A 1 44.05 -20.15 -22.95
CA MET A 1 43.19 -21.32 -23.30
C MET A 1 42.18 -20.86 -24.34
N ASN A 2 41.95 -21.64 -25.40
CA ASN A 2 40.91 -21.29 -26.38
C ASN A 2 39.51 -21.72 -25.85
N PRO A 3 38.39 -21.27 -26.46
CA PRO A 3 37.04 -21.64 -25.99
C PRO A 3 36.77 -23.15 -26.00
N SER A 4 37.28 -23.90 -26.98
CA SER A 4 37.13 -25.36 -27.06
C SER A 4 37.89 -26.08 -25.93
N ASP A 5 39.07 -25.61 -25.55
CA ASP A 5 39.85 -26.12 -24.42
C ASP A 5 39.13 -25.86 -23.09
N LEU A 6 38.48 -24.70 -22.95
CA LEU A 6 37.68 -24.37 -21.76
C LEU A 6 36.40 -25.20 -21.66
N ILE A 7 35.71 -25.46 -22.77
CA ILE A 7 34.60 -26.43 -22.81
C ILE A 7 35.10 -27.79 -22.36
N GLY A 8 36.26 -28.22 -22.87
CA GLY A 8 36.89 -29.49 -22.51
C GLY A 8 37.21 -29.58 -21.01
N ALA A 9 37.87 -28.57 -20.47
CA ALA A 9 38.27 -28.52 -19.06
C ALA A 9 37.07 -28.38 -18.10
N ALA A 10 36.07 -27.58 -18.45
CA ALA A 10 34.84 -27.44 -17.65
C ALA A 10 34.02 -28.74 -17.66
N GLY A 11 33.88 -29.37 -18.83
CA GLY A 11 33.20 -30.67 -18.95
C GLY A 11 33.93 -31.78 -18.19
N ALA A 12 35.25 -31.86 -18.29
CA ALA A 12 36.06 -32.81 -17.52
C ALA A 12 35.95 -32.57 -16.01
N THR A 13 35.95 -31.30 -15.57
CA THR A 13 35.79 -30.94 -14.15
C THR A 13 34.40 -31.31 -13.61
N SER A 14 33.33 -31.05 -14.37
CA SER A 14 31.96 -31.46 -14.01
C SER A 14 31.85 -32.99 -13.88
N ILE A 15 32.45 -33.74 -14.81
CA ILE A 15 32.49 -35.22 -14.74
C ILE A 15 33.30 -35.70 -13.53
N ARG A 16 34.46 -35.08 -13.26
CA ARG A 16 35.30 -35.42 -12.10
C ARG A 16 34.57 -35.23 -10.78
N LEU A 17 33.87 -34.11 -10.59
CA LEU A 17 33.07 -33.85 -9.38
C LEU A 17 31.99 -34.93 -9.17
N ARG A 18 31.42 -35.44 -10.27
CA ARG A 18 30.43 -36.53 -10.22
C ARG A 18 31.07 -37.89 -9.95
N LEU A 19 32.28 -38.14 -10.47
CA LEU A 19 33.07 -39.34 -10.17
C LEU A 19 33.51 -39.39 -8.70
N ASP A 20 33.89 -38.25 -8.12
CA ASP A 20 34.29 -38.13 -6.71
C ASP A 20 33.12 -38.36 -5.73
N ALA A 21 31.88 -38.23 -6.21
CA ALA A 21 30.67 -38.45 -5.43
C ALA A 21 30.16 -39.91 -5.47
N LEU A 22 30.81 -40.81 -6.22
CA LEU A 22 30.39 -42.21 -6.35
C LEU A 22 30.66 -43.03 -5.08
N SER A 23 29.65 -43.74 -4.59
CA SER A 23 29.79 -44.73 -3.51
C SER A 23 30.01 -46.14 -4.07
N PRO A 24 30.74 -47.03 -3.38
CA PRO A 24 30.87 -48.45 -3.78
C PRO A 24 29.53 -49.22 -3.84
N GLU A 25 28.46 -48.67 -3.23
CA GLU A 25 27.11 -49.25 -3.26
C GLU A 25 26.29 -48.83 -4.49
N ASP A 26 26.75 -47.81 -5.22
CA ASP A 26 26.15 -47.37 -6.47
C ASP A 26 26.71 -48.26 -7.59
N GLY A 27 25.87 -48.98 -8.34
CA GLY A 27 26.32 -49.78 -9.49
C GLY A 27 27.02 -48.94 -10.57
N ILE A 28 27.28 -49.51 -11.76
CA ILE A 28 28.00 -48.79 -12.83
C ILE A 28 27.28 -47.49 -13.21
N ALA A 29 27.91 -46.34 -12.94
CA ALA A 29 27.40 -45.01 -13.26
C ALA A 29 27.49 -44.73 -14.76
N ARG A 30 26.44 -44.16 -15.35
CA ARG A 30 26.34 -43.94 -16.80
C ARG A 30 26.16 -42.45 -17.10
N TYR A 31 27.10 -41.87 -17.83
CA TYR A 31 27.11 -40.48 -18.26
C TYR A 31 26.96 -40.39 -19.78
N LEU A 32 26.03 -39.56 -20.25
CA LEU A 32 25.78 -39.34 -21.67
C LEU A 32 26.09 -37.88 -22.03
N LEU A 33 27.03 -37.67 -22.93
CA LEU A 33 27.26 -36.39 -23.60
C LEU A 33 26.14 -36.21 -24.64
N ASP A 34 25.15 -35.39 -24.28
CA ASP A 34 23.90 -35.26 -25.04
C ASP A 34 23.91 -33.99 -25.91
N ARG A 35 23.68 -34.16 -27.21
CA ARG A 35 23.51 -33.07 -28.20
C ARG A 35 24.69 -32.09 -28.24
N LEU A 36 25.90 -32.57 -27.95
CA LEU A 36 27.14 -31.83 -28.13
C LEU A 36 27.73 -32.10 -29.51
N THR A 37 28.42 -31.10 -30.07
CA THR A 37 29.12 -31.27 -31.35
C THR A 37 30.33 -32.21 -31.20
N GLY A 38 30.75 -32.86 -32.29
CA GLY A 38 31.90 -33.76 -32.27
C GLY A 38 33.19 -33.10 -31.75
N GLU A 39 33.40 -31.82 -32.04
CA GLU A 39 34.53 -31.03 -31.52
C GLU A 39 34.46 -30.87 -30.00
N GLN A 40 33.28 -30.55 -29.44
CA GLN A 40 33.07 -30.39 -28.00
C GLN A 40 33.25 -31.73 -27.26
N VAL A 41 32.69 -32.81 -27.80
CA VAL A 41 32.86 -34.16 -27.27
C VAL A 41 34.34 -34.56 -27.27
N ALA A 42 35.07 -34.25 -28.36
CA ALA A 42 36.49 -34.52 -28.45
C ALA A 42 37.33 -33.69 -27.47
N ALA A 43 37.00 -32.42 -27.27
CA ALA A 43 37.69 -31.55 -26.31
C ALA A 43 37.52 -32.03 -24.86
N ILE A 44 36.30 -32.40 -24.46
CA ILE A 44 36.01 -32.98 -23.12
C ILE A 44 36.78 -34.28 -22.93
N THR A 45 36.76 -35.15 -23.93
CA THR A 45 37.43 -36.45 -23.87
C THR A 45 38.95 -36.30 -23.78
N ARG A 46 39.54 -35.36 -24.53
CA ARG A 46 40.98 -35.07 -24.46
C ARG A 46 41.39 -34.58 -23.07
N ALA A 47 40.59 -33.71 -22.45
CA ALA A 47 40.81 -33.22 -21.09
C ALA A 47 40.67 -34.34 -20.04
N LEU A 48 39.74 -35.28 -20.22
CA LEU A 48 39.60 -36.45 -19.34
C LEU A 48 40.77 -37.42 -19.46
N LEU A 49 41.31 -37.63 -20.67
CA LEU A 49 42.45 -38.52 -20.90
C LEU A 49 43.76 -37.99 -20.31
N THR A 50 43.86 -36.68 -20.09
CA THR A 50 45.00 -36.09 -19.36
C THR A 50 44.90 -36.26 -17.84
N ASP A 51 43.72 -36.61 -17.30
CA ASP A 51 43.50 -36.86 -15.88
C ASP A 51 43.63 -38.36 -15.57
N THR A 52 44.68 -38.73 -14.83
CA THR A 52 44.96 -40.12 -14.45
C THR A 52 43.86 -40.72 -13.58
N LYS A 53 43.23 -39.92 -12.72
CA LYS A 53 42.17 -40.39 -11.80
C LYS A 53 40.87 -40.65 -12.55
N ALA A 54 40.52 -39.77 -13.50
CA ALA A 54 39.37 -39.99 -14.37
C ALA A 54 39.57 -41.23 -15.26
N THR A 55 40.79 -41.44 -15.77
CA THR A 55 41.13 -42.57 -16.64
C THR A 55 41.10 -43.93 -15.91
N GLU A 56 41.31 -43.97 -14.60
CA GLU A 56 41.19 -45.20 -13.80
C GLU A 56 39.72 -45.59 -13.52
N LEU A 57 38.84 -44.60 -13.39
CA LEU A 57 37.43 -44.79 -12.98
C LEU A 57 36.43 -44.85 -14.15
N LEU A 58 36.81 -44.35 -15.33
CA LEU A 58 35.90 -44.13 -16.46
C LEU A 58 36.23 -45.03 -17.65
N ASN A 59 35.25 -45.78 -18.15
CA ASN A 59 35.29 -46.36 -19.49
C ASN A 59 34.65 -45.38 -20.48
N ILE A 60 35.34 -45.07 -21.57
CA ILE A 60 34.88 -44.10 -22.58
C ILE A 60 34.60 -44.86 -23.88
N ALA A 61 33.37 -44.76 -24.39
CA ALA A 61 32.92 -45.42 -25.60
C ALA A 61 32.16 -44.43 -26.49
N LEU A 62 32.86 -43.79 -27.43
CA LEU A 62 32.32 -42.74 -28.30
C LEU A 62 32.08 -43.24 -29.73
N PRO A 63 30.97 -42.87 -30.38
CA PRO A 63 30.73 -43.26 -31.77
C PRO A 63 31.83 -42.76 -32.71
N ARG A 64 32.47 -43.69 -33.45
CA ARG A 64 33.56 -43.36 -34.38
C ARG A 64 33.13 -42.32 -35.44
N SER A 65 31.88 -42.38 -35.89
CA SER A 65 31.27 -41.42 -36.82
C SER A 65 31.26 -39.97 -36.31
N LEU A 66 31.27 -39.75 -34.99
CA LEU A 66 31.18 -38.44 -34.37
C LEU A 66 32.57 -37.80 -34.12
N VAL A 67 33.55 -38.61 -33.72
CA VAL A 67 34.84 -38.11 -33.18
C VAL A 67 36.08 -38.44 -34.00
N SER A 68 35.98 -39.28 -35.04
CA SER A 68 37.11 -39.67 -35.92
C SER A 68 37.91 -38.49 -36.48
N PRO A 69 37.29 -37.36 -36.91
CA PRO A 69 38.03 -36.21 -37.44
C PRO A 69 38.94 -35.47 -36.44
N PHE A 70 38.82 -35.74 -35.13
CA PHE A 70 39.44 -34.91 -34.06
C PHE A 70 40.64 -35.58 -33.36
N GLY A 71 41.14 -36.70 -33.89
CA GLY A 71 42.42 -37.30 -33.47
C GLY A 71 42.43 -37.91 -32.06
N LEU A 72 41.32 -38.47 -31.59
CA LEU A 72 41.29 -39.25 -30.34
C LEU A 72 41.89 -40.66 -30.53
N PRO A 73 42.38 -41.33 -29.46
CA PRO A 73 42.85 -42.71 -29.53
C PRO A 73 41.73 -43.70 -29.91
N ASP A 74 42.08 -44.77 -30.64
CA ASP A 74 41.12 -45.84 -30.99
C ASP A 74 40.52 -46.53 -29.76
N SER A 75 41.21 -46.51 -28.62
CA SER A 75 40.76 -47.13 -27.36
C SER A 75 39.52 -46.49 -26.74
N VAL A 76 39.13 -45.28 -27.16
CA VAL A 76 37.93 -44.58 -26.68
C VAL A 76 36.81 -44.51 -27.73
N MET A 77 37.04 -45.08 -28.91
CA MET A 77 36.09 -45.09 -30.03
C MET A 77 35.43 -46.46 -30.17
N THR A 78 34.16 -46.48 -30.57
CA THR A 78 33.41 -47.70 -30.84
C THR A 78 32.49 -47.54 -32.05
N ASP A 79 32.24 -48.66 -32.73
CA ASP A 79 31.30 -48.80 -33.84
C ASP A 79 29.98 -49.50 -33.40
N GLU A 80 29.86 -49.82 -32.11
CA GLU A 80 28.68 -50.47 -31.53
C GLU A 80 27.50 -49.50 -31.33
N ARG A 81 26.28 -50.05 -31.28
CA ARG A 81 25.06 -49.26 -31.02
C ARG A 81 24.97 -48.89 -29.53
N MET A 82 24.39 -47.73 -29.25
CA MET A 82 24.20 -47.17 -27.89
C MET A 82 23.55 -48.15 -26.89
N VAL A 83 22.58 -48.96 -27.34
CA VAL A 83 21.91 -49.97 -26.51
C VAL A 83 22.89 -51.10 -26.13
N ALA A 84 23.77 -51.52 -27.05
CA ALA A 84 24.79 -52.54 -26.77
C ALA A 84 25.83 -52.02 -25.77
N ILE A 85 26.30 -50.79 -25.97
CA ILE A 85 27.26 -50.11 -25.08
C ILE A 85 26.70 -49.99 -23.66
N ARG A 86 25.39 -49.74 -23.48
CA ARG A 86 24.77 -49.60 -22.15
C ARG A 86 24.72 -50.90 -21.33
N HIS A 87 24.54 -52.03 -22.02
CA HIS A 87 24.34 -53.36 -21.42
C HIS A 87 25.62 -54.22 -21.39
N ALA A 88 26.74 -53.71 -21.90
CA ALA A 88 28.03 -54.39 -21.82
C ALA A 88 28.59 -54.38 -20.38
N ASP A 89 29.35 -55.41 -20.06
CA ASP A 89 30.05 -55.53 -18.77
C ASP A 89 31.37 -54.73 -18.80
N TYR A 90 31.55 -53.88 -17.81
CA TYR A 90 32.68 -52.96 -17.72
C TYR A 90 33.48 -53.18 -16.44
N ASN A 91 34.80 -53.21 -16.56
CA ASN A 91 35.73 -53.37 -15.44
C ASN A 91 35.98 -52.07 -14.64
N ARG A 92 35.27 -50.98 -14.96
CA ARG A 92 35.40 -49.67 -14.31
C ARG A 92 34.03 -49.19 -13.79
N PRO A 93 34.01 -48.42 -12.69
CA PRO A 93 32.77 -48.03 -12.01
C PRO A 93 31.90 -47.02 -12.78
N ALA A 94 32.41 -46.37 -13.84
CA ALA A 94 31.64 -45.44 -14.65
C ALA A 94 31.84 -45.62 -16.16
N LEU A 95 30.81 -45.30 -16.94
CA LEU A 95 30.77 -45.34 -18.41
C LEU A 95 30.39 -43.96 -18.98
N LEU A 96 31.17 -43.44 -19.91
CA LEU A 96 30.91 -42.22 -20.68
C LEU A 96 30.70 -42.54 -22.16
N PHE A 97 29.60 -42.06 -22.73
CA PHE A 97 29.26 -42.23 -24.14
C PHE A 97 28.53 -40.98 -24.67
N ALA A 98 28.32 -40.87 -25.98
CA ALA A 98 27.78 -39.65 -26.63
C ALA A 98 26.67 -39.96 -27.65
N ASN A 99 25.72 -39.03 -27.84
CA ASN A 99 24.65 -39.13 -28.84
C ASN A 99 24.45 -37.81 -29.61
N THR A 100 23.96 -37.92 -30.85
CA THR A 100 23.57 -36.79 -31.72
C THR A 100 22.11 -36.82 -32.22
N ASP A 101 21.34 -37.91 -32.11
CA ASP A 101 20.00 -38.03 -32.72
C ASP A 101 18.82 -37.79 -31.75
N GLU A 102 17.72 -37.18 -32.27
CA GLU A 102 16.47 -36.85 -31.55
C GLU A 102 15.59 -38.07 -31.19
N ASP A 103 15.64 -39.16 -31.95
CA ASP A 103 14.67 -40.27 -31.87
C ASP A 103 14.93 -41.31 -30.75
N GLN A 104 15.93 -41.10 -29.88
CA GLN A 104 16.29 -42.06 -28.82
C GLN A 104 15.88 -41.66 -27.39
N GLY A 105 15.12 -40.57 -27.23
CA GLY A 105 14.71 -40.05 -25.93
C GLY A 105 13.85 -41.00 -25.07
N ALA A 106 13.13 -41.96 -25.68
CA ALA A 106 12.13 -42.78 -25.01
C ALA A 106 12.69 -43.95 -24.15
N SER A 107 14.02 -44.14 -24.07
CA SER A 107 14.63 -45.28 -23.35
C SER A 107 15.72 -44.89 -22.31
N LEU A 108 15.73 -43.63 -21.84
CA LEU A 108 16.82 -43.05 -21.03
C LEU A 108 16.52 -42.95 -19.51
N GLY A 109 15.97 -43.99 -18.89
CA GLY A 109 15.57 -43.95 -17.47
C GLY A 109 16.71 -43.88 -16.43
N ASP A 110 17.90 -44.41 -16.73
CA ASP A 110 19.02 -44.57 -15.76
C ASP A 110 20.35 -43.96 -16.23
N VAL A 111 20.33 -42.82 -16.93
CA VAL A 111 21.56 -42.18 -17.47
C VAL A 111 21.60 -40.71 -17.09
N THR A 112 22.76 -40.24 -16.61
CA THR A 112 22.97 -38.83 -16.27
C THR A 112 23.37 -38.06 -17.53
N LEU A 113 22.51 -37.13 -17.95
CA LEU A 113 22.74 -36.30 -19.14
C LEU A 113 23.71 -35.14 -18.85
N ILE A 114 24.68 -34.94 -19.72
CA ILE A 114 25.64 -33.83 -19.73
C ILE A 114 25.56 -33.18 -21.11
N GLY A 115 24.60 -32.29 -21.27
CA GLY A 115 24.43 -31.47 -22.47
C GLY A 115 24.80 -30.02 -22.23
N ALA A 116 24.62 -29.18 -23.26
CA ALA A 116 24.90 -27.76 -23.21
C ALA A 116 24.21 -27.09 -22.00
N LYS A 117 22.93 -27.38 -21.76
CA LYS A 117 22.14 -26.79 -20.67
C LYS A 117 22.74 -27.09 -19.28
N GLN A 118 23.08 -28.36 -19.01
CA GLN A 118 23.66 -28.76 -17.73
C GLN A 118 25.03 -28.11 -17.51
N LEU A 119 25.86 -28.04 -18.56
CA LEU A 119 27.17 -27.38 -18.48
C LEU A 119 27.02 -25.86 -18.26
N THR A 120 26.00 -25.21 -18.81
CA THR A 120 25.76 -23.78 -18.58
C THR A 120 25.17 -23.49 -17.18
N GLU A 121 24.39 -24.40 -16.60
CA GLU A 121 23.78 -24.23 -15.27
C GLU A 121 24.77 -24.41 -14.10
N GLU A 122 25.93 -25.04 -14.35
CA GLU A 122 27.00 -25.29 -13.39
C GLU A 122 28.19 -24.34 -13.59
N PRO A 123 28.22 -23.14 -12.98
CA PRO A 123 29.29 -22.15 -13.20
C PRO A 123 30.63 -22.51 -12.53
N GLY A 124 30.63 -23.39 -11.52
CA GLY A 124 31.84 -23.77 -10.78
C GLY A 124 32.93 -24.37 -11.66
N PRO A 125 32.65 -25.46 -12.40
CA PRO A 125 33.61 -26.09 -13.31
C PRO A 125 34.26 -25.14 -14.32
N TRP A 126 33.52 -24.13 -14.80
CA TRP A 126 34.05 -23.12 -15.71
C TRP A 126 35.05 -22.18 -15.06
N VAL A 127 34.70 -21.65 -13.88
CA VAL A 127 35.57 -20.72 -13.16
C VAL A 127 36.78 -21.43 -12.60
N GLU A 128 36.64 -22.65 -12.08
CA GLU A 128 37.77 -23.46 -11.59
C GLU A 128 38.78 -23.72 -12.72
N ALA A 129 38.32 -24.16 -13.89
CA ALA A 129 39.17 -24.36 -15.05
C ALA A 129 39.82 -23.06 -15.53
N ALA A 130 39.06 -21.96 -15.56
CA ALA A 130 39.52 -20.67 -16.03
C ALA A 130 40.44 -19.93 -15.05
N ALA A 131 40.38 -20.22 -13.74
CA ALA A 131 41.19 -19.57 -12.72
C ALA A 131 42.61 -20.16 -12.57
N VAL A 132 42.87 -21.36 -13.11
CA VAL A 132 44.16 -22.06 -12.99
C VAL A 132 45.31 -21.17 -13.48
N GLY A 133 46.28 -20.88 -12.61
CA GLY A 133 47.46 -20.09 -12.95
C GLY A 133 47.29 -18.56 -12.94
N LEU A 134 46.10 -18.04 -12.59
CA LEU A 134 45.85 -16.59 -12.52
C LEU A 134 46.15 -15.95 -11.16
N GLY A 135 46.40 -16.75 -10.11
CA GLY A 135 46.69 -16.22 -8.76
C GLY A 135 45.53 -15.50 -8.07
N LEU A 136 44.28 -15.79 -8.47
CA LEU A 136 43.07 -15.16 -7.90
C LEU A 136 42.81 -15.64 -6.45
N SER A 137 42.35 -14.72 -5.60
CA SER A 137 41.89 -15.04 -4.24
C SER A 137 40.55 -15.79 -4.24
N GLU A 138 40.23 -16.48 -3.14
CA GLU A 138 38.95 -17.20 -2.98
C GLU A 138 37.73 -16.28 -3.18
N SER A 139 37.77 -15.05 -2.69
CA SER A 139 36.67 -14.08 -2.87
C SER A 139 36.53 -13.61 -4.33
N GLN A 140 37.64 -13.49 -5.07
CA GLN A 140 37.60 -13.18 -6.51
C GLN A 140 37.03 -14.35 -7.33
N ILE A 141 37.37 -15.59 -6.96
CA ILE A 141 36.79 -16.79 -7.56
C ILE A 141 35.29 -16.86 -7.26
N ALA A 142 34.88 -16.62 -6.01
CA ALA A 142 33.47 -16.58 -5.60
C ALA A 142 32.69 -15.48 -6.34
N THR A 143 33.31 -14.31 -6.55
CA THR A 143 32.75 -13.21 -7.35
C THR A 143 32.53 -13.64 -8.80
N TRP A 144 33.51 -14.27 -9.44
CA TRP A 144 33.38 -14.75 -10.82
C TRP A 144 32.28 -15.82 -10.93
N MET A 145 32.21 -16.76 -9.98
CA MET A 145 31.14 -17.76 -9.92
C MET A 145 29.76 -17.13 -9.76
N ALA A 146 29.62 -16.13 -8.88
CA ALA A 146 28.37 -15.42 -8.66
C ALA A 146 27.92 -14.63 -9.91
N ALA A 147 28.88 -14.01 -10.62
CA ALA A 147 28.64 -13.32 -11.87
C ALA A 147 28.14 -14.28 -12.96
N LEU A 148 28.81 -15.42 -13.15
CA LEU A 148 28.44 -16.41 -14.17
C LEU A 148 27.07 -17.04 -13.86
N LYS A 149 26.77 -17.29 -12.57
CA LYS A 149 25.44 -17.74 -12.13
C LYS A 149 24.35 -16.68 -12.36
N GLY A 150 24.70 -15.41 -12.19
CA GLY A 150 23.81 -14.28 -12.49
C GLY A 150 23.52 -14.17 -13.99
N LEU A 151 24.55 -14.36 -14.82
CA LEU A 151 24.48 -14.32 -16.29
C LEU A 151 23.54 -15.40 -16.83
N THR A 152 23.72 -16.66 -16.42
CA THR A 152 22.89 -17.79 -16.91
C THR A 152 21.47 -17.76 -16.38
N ALA A 153 21.21 -17.03 -15.30
CA ALA A 153 19.86 -16.79 -14.80
C ALA A 153 19.17 -15.57 -15.45
N ALA A 154 19.90 -14.74 -16.22
CA ALA A 154 19.38 -13.50 -16.80
C ALA A 154 18.82 -13.69 -18.22
N ASP A 155 19.43 -14.54 -19.04
CA ASP A 155 19.02 -14.84 -20.43
C ASP A 155 19.55 -16.22 -20.84
N ASP A 156 19.04 -16.77 -21.94
CA ASP A 156 19.50 -18.05 -22.49
C ASP A 156 20.73 -17.83 -23.39
N TRP A 157 21.87 -18.39 -22.98
CA TRP A 157 23.15 -18.26 -23.69
C TRP A 157 23.60 -19.59 -24.29
N THR A 158 24.18 -19.55 -25.49
CA THR A 158 24.76 -20.75 -26.09
C THR A 158 26.06 -21.15 -25.37
N LEU A 159 26.37 -22.45 -25.40
CA LEU A 159 27.59 -22.99 -24.79
C LEU A 159 28.86 -22.28 -25.32
N HIS A 160 28.88 -21.96 -26.61
CA HIS A 160 29.99 -21.26 -27.25
C HIS A 160 30.14 -19.81 -26.76
N GLN A 161 29.04 -19.09 -26.54
CA GLN A 161 29.08 -17.73 -26.00
C GLN A 161 29.62 -17.71 -24.57
N ILE A 162 29.17 -18.63 -23.71
CA ILE A 162 29.71 -18.74 -22.35
C ILE A 162 31.20 -19.09 -22.37
N ALA A 163 31.60 -20.06 -23.19
CA ALA A 163 33.00 -20.45 -23.31
C ALA A 163 33.89 -19.28 -23.76
N THR A 164 33.44 -18.53 -24.77
CA THR A 164 34.16 -17.37 -25.31
C THR A 164 34.21 -16.23 -24.28
N TYR A 165 33.11 -15.98 -23.56
CA TYR A 165 33.05 -14.97 -22.50
C TYR A 165 34.04 -15.28 -21.37
N VAL A 166 34.08 -16.54 -20.90
CA VAL A 166 35.03 -16.99 -19.88
C VAL A 166 36.47 -16.94 -20.40
N ALA A 167 36.71 -17.32 -21.65
CA ALA A 167 38.03 -17.26 -22.29
C ALA A 167 38.57 -15.83 -22.37
N MET A 168 37.74 -14.89 -22.84
CA MET A 168 38.09 -13.47 -22.92
C MET A 168 38.34 -12.87 -21.53
N THR A 169 37.50 -13.20 -20.55
CA THR A 169 37.69 -12.76 -19.17
C THR A 169 39.03 -13.25 -18.61
N ARG A 170 39.35 -14.54 -18.79
CA ARG A 170 40.65 -15.12 -18.40
C ARG A 170 41.80 -14.39 -19.08
N MET A 171 41.76 -14.26 -20.40
CA MET A 171 42.83 -13.65 -21.19
C MET A 171 43.15 -12.24 -20.70
N ARG A 172 42.11 -11.45 -20.40
CA ARG A 172 42.23 -10.09 -19.89
C ARG A 172 42.88 -10.04 -18.50
N ILE A 173 42.52 -10.96 -17.60
CA ILE A 173 43.15 -11.08 -16.27
C ILE A 173 44.62 -11.50 -16.40
N GLU A 174 44.90 -12.48 -17.27
CA GLU A 174 46.24 -13.04 -17.48
C GLU A 174 47.21 -12.04 -18.10
N THR A 175 46.73 -11.24 -19.05
CA THR A 175 47.58 -10.30 -19.81
C THR A 175 47.77 -8.97 -19.09
N ASP A 176 46.70 -8.42 -18.51
CA ASP A 176 46.67 -7.03 -18.03
C ASP A 176 46.53 -6.89 -16.51
N ALA A 177 46.42 -8.01 -15.79
CA ALA A 177 46.32 -8.06 -14.32
C ALA A 177 45.20 -7.17 -13.73
N VAL A 178 44.06 -7.06 -14.44
CA VAL A 178 42.91 -6.27 -14.01
C VAL A 178 41.98 -7.02 -13.05
N PRO A 179 41.15 -6.32 -12.26
CA PRO A 179 40.14 -6.95 -11.41
C PRO A 179 39.14 -7.80 -12.22
N VAL A 180 38.62 -8.88 -11.61
CA VAL A 180 37.60 -9.75 -12.23
C VAL A 180 36.39 -8.97 -12.72
N THR A 181 35.93 -7.96 -11.97
CA THR A 181 34.78 -7.12 -12.35
C THR A 181 35.03 -6.31 -13.62
N ASP A 182 36.26 -5.84 -13.83
CA ASP A 182 36.67 -5.11 -15.04
C ASP A 182 36.75 -6.06 -16.24
N ALA A 183 37.43 -7.20 -16.07
CA ALA A 183 37.56 -8.22 -17.10
C ALA A 183 36.20 -8.78 -17.59
N LEU A 184 35.22 -8.90 -16.69
CA LEU A 184 33.85 -9.31 -17.03
C LEU A 184 33.16 -8.26 -17.92
N GLY A 185 33.32 -6.97 -17.62
CA GLY A 185 32.81 -5.87 -18.45
C GLY A 185 33.50 -5.81 -19.82
N TRP A 186 34.80 -6.08 -19.85
CA TRP A 186 35.60 -6.12 -21.07
C TRP A 186 35.20 -7.27 -22.03
N ALA A 187 34.78 -8.41 -21.47
CA ALA A 187 34.43 -9.62 -22.21
C ALA A 187 33.01 -9.63 -22.80
N LEU A 188 32.19 -8.61 -22.51
CA LEU A 188 30.80 -8.48 -22.98
C LEU A 188 30.58 -8.71 -24.50
N PRO A 189 31.51 -8.41 -25.42
CA PRO A 189 31.37 -8.71 -26.84
C PRO A 189 31.08 -10.18 -27.16
N ALA A 190 31.60 -11.13 -26.36
CA ALA A 190 31.29 -12.55 -26.51
C ALA A 190 29.79 -12.88 -26.36
N LEU A 191 29.04 -12.01 -25.67
CA LEU A 191 27.61 -12.14 -25.43
C LEU A 191 26.77 -11.28 -26.40
N ARG A 192 27.40 -10.72 -27.44
CA ARG A 192 26.78 -9.75 -28.36
C ARG A 192 26.34 -8.45 -27.66
N LEU A 193 27.09 -8.06 -26.64
CA LEU A 193 26.92 -6.80 -25.90
C LEU A 193 28.13 -5.90 -26.16
N PRO A 194 27.97 -4.57 -26.16
CA PRO A 194 29.12 -3.68 -26.27
C PRO A 194 30.04 -3.83 -25.06
N ARG A 195 31.35 -3.72 -25.30
CA ARG A 195 32.38 -3.72 -24.26
C ARG A 195 32.15 -2.55 -23.30
N ASP A 196 32.17 -2.80 -22.00
CA ASP A 196 32.11 -1.77 -20.97
C ASP A 196 32.83 -2.25 -19.72
N SER A 197 34.14 -1.99 -19.67
CA SER A 197 35.00 -2.44 -18.58
C SER A 197 34.62 -1.81 -17.22
N GLY A 198 34.01 -0.62 -17.24
CA GLY A 198 33.58 0.11 -16.04
C GLY A 198 32.26 -0.37 -15.42
N TYR A 199 31.42 -1.05 -16.19
CA TYR A 199 30.01 -1.30 -15.83
C TYR A 199 29.81 -1.97 -14.46
N PHE A 200 30.67 -2.95 -14.12
CA PHE A 200 30.52 -3.73 -12.88
C PHE A 200 31.33 -3.19 -11.70
N LEU A 201 32.13 -2.13 -11.88
CA LEU A 201 32.98 -1.58 -10.81
C LEU A 201 32.17 -0.98 -9.65
N GLY A 202 30.96 -0.49 -9.92
CA GLY A 202 30.05 0.08 -8.93
C GLY A 202 29.43 -0.92 -7.95
N LEU A 203 29.65 -2.23 -8.12
CA LEU A 203 29.20 -3.25 -7.18
C LEU A 203 30.02 -3.19 -5.88
N GLY A 204 29.36 -2.91 -4.76
CA GLY A 204 29.96 -2.97 -3.43
C GLY A 204 30.44 -4.37 -3.06
N GLU A 205 31.49 -4.48 -2.26
CA GLU A 205 32.18 -5.76 -1.97
C GLU A 205 31.25 -6.86 -1.44
N ARG A 206 30.29 -6.51 -0.58
CA ARG A 206 29.30 -7.47 -0.02
C ARG A 206 28.30 -7.99 -1.05
N ASP A 207 28.04 -7.23 -2.12
CA ASP A 207 27.09 -7.60 -3.17
C ASP A 207 27.75 -8.43 -4.29
N ARG A 208 29.09 -8.45 -4.37
CA ARG A 208 29.85 -9.14 -5.43
C ARG A 208 29.73 -10.67 -5.39
N GLU A 209 29.48 -11.25 -4.23
CA GLU A 209 29.26 -12.70 -4.08
C GLU A 209 27.77 -13.08 -4.17
N VAL A 210 26.85 -12.13 -4.43
CA VAL A 210 25.40 -12.35 -4.45
C VAL A 210 24.89 -12.50 -5.90
N PRO A 211 24.55 -13.71 -6.38
CA PRO A 211 24.17 -13.94 -7.78
C PRO A 211 22.94 -13.13 -8.24
N ARG A 212 21.99 -12.84 -7.33
CA ARG A 212 20.78 -12.06 -7.65
C ARG A 212 21.10 -10.63 -8.05
N ARG A 213 22.20 -10.04 -7.54
CA ARG A 213 22.63 -8.68 -7.91
C ARG A 213 23.17 -8.65 -9.33
N TRP A 214 24.04 -9.61 -9.66
CA TRP A 214 24.56 -9.82 -11.01
C TRP A 214 23.45 -10.06 -12.04
N LYS A 215 22.47 -10.92 -11.71
CA LYS A 215 21.31 -11.16 -12.56
C LYS A 215 20.62 -9.86 -12.99
N LYS A 216 20.32 -8.97 -12.04
CA LYS A 216 19.67 -7.68 -12.35
C LYS A 216 20.50 -6.79 -13.28
N LEU A 217 21.83 -6.79 -13.11
CA LEU A 217 22.73 -5.98 -13.94
C LEU A 217 22.82 -6.52 -15.36
N PHE A 218 22.88 -7.85 -15.54
CA PHE A 218 22.83 -8.49 -16.85
C PHE A 218 21.46 -8.32 -17.52
N GLU A 219 20.35 -8.48 -16.80
CA GLU A 219 19.00 -8.20 -17.31
C GLU A 219 18.89 -6.77 -17.85
N LYS A 220 19.48 -5.80 -17.13
CA LYS A 220 19.53 -4.40 -17.58
C LYS A 220 20.35 -4.22 -18.86
N LEU A 221 21.55 -4.80 -18.95
CA LEU A 221 22.37 -4.75 -20.17
C LEU A 221 21.66 -5.37 -21.37
N VAL A 222 21.03 -6.52 -21.16
CA VAL A 222 20.29 -7.26 -22.20
C VAL A 222 19.08 -6.47 -22.68
N ALA A 223 18.37 -5.78 -21.79
CA ALA A 223 17.21 -4.97 -22.16
C ALA A 223 17.59 -3.66 -22.85
N GLU A 224 18.65 -2.98 -22.39
CA GLU A 224 18.98 -1.62 -22.82
C GLU A 224 19.98 -1.57 -23.99
N ARG A 225 21.01 -2.44 -23.98
CA ARG A 225 22.16 -2.32 -24.90
C ARG A 225 22.19 -3.37 -26.01
N LYS A 226 21.77 -4.60 -25.73
CA LYS A 226 21.71 -5.70 -26.74
C LYS A 226 20.88 -5.31 -27.99
N PRO A 227 19.71 -4.66 -27.87
CA PRO A 227 18.94 -4.24 -29.04
C PRO A 227 19.68 -3.21 -29.90
N LEU A 228 20.44 -2.30 -29.28
CA LEU A 228 21.14 -1.23 -30.01
C LEU A 228 22.19 -1.79 -30.97
N MET A 229 22.88 -2.86 -30.58
CA MET A 229 23.87 -3.57 -31.41
C MET A 229 23.27 -4.24 -32.65
N VAL A 230 21.95 -4.39 -32.72
CA VAL A 230 21.24 -4.90 -33.91
C VAL A 230 20.35 -3.84 -34.55
N LYS A 231 20.63 -2.56 -34.28
CA LYS A 231 19.85 -1.39 -34.75
C LYS A 231 18.39 -1.42 -34.32
N GLN A 232 18.14 -1.86 -33.09
CA GLN A 232 16.83 -1.85 -32.48
C GLN A 232 16.83 -1.02 -31.21
N ARG A 233 15.74 -0.33 -30.95
CA ARG A 233 15.46 0.35 -29.69
C ARG A 233 15.07 -0.69 -28.63
N PRO A 234 15.06 -0.36 -27.32
CA PRO A 234 14.62 -1.29 -26.28
C PRO A 234 13.19 -1.84 -26.48
N ASN A 235 12.31 -1.11 -27.17
CA ASN A 235 10.97 -1.54 -27.57
C ASN A 235 10.93 -2.31 -28.91
N ARG A 236 12.07 -2.75 -29.42
CA ARG A 236 12.28 -3.50 -30.68
C ARG A 236 11.94 -2.76 -31.97
N GLN A 237 11.70 -1.46 -31.92
CA GLN A 237 11.60 -0.64 -33.13
C GLN A 237 12.97 -0.52 -33.80
N LEU A 238 13.01 -0.63 -35.13
CA LEU A 238 14.23 -0.41 -35.91
C LEU A 238 14.69 1.06 -35.79
N ILE A 239 16.00 1.23 -35.76
CA ILE A 239 16.67 2.52 -35.86
C ILE A 239 17.08 2.68 -37.33
N GLU A 240 16.56 3.72 -37.98
CA GLU A 240 16.88 4.00 -39.38
C GLU A 240 18.34 4.46 -39.52
N ASN A 241 18.99 4.07 -40.61
CA ASN A 241 20.39 4.46 -40.85
C ASN A 241 20.56 5.98 -40.91
N GLU A 242 19.56 6.72 -41.41
CA GLU A 242 19.58 8.18 -41.50
C GLU A 242 19.56 8.82 -40.10
N GLU A 243 18.78 8.29 -39.16
CA GLU A 243 18.78 8.74 -37.76
C GLU A 243 20.15 8.53 -37.09
N LEU A 244 20.82 7.40 -37.38
CA LEU A 244 22.18 7.13 -36.87
C LEU A 244 23.23 8.05 -37.51
N ARG A 245 23.11 8.38 -38.81
CA ARG A 245 24.02 9.31 -39.49
C ARG A 245 23.89 10.73 -38.94
N GLU A 246 22.67 11.22 -38.76
CA GLU A 246 22.40 12.53 -38.16
C GLU A 246 22.97 12.60 -36.75
N GLN A 247 22.65 11.61 -35.91
CA GLN A 247 23.16 11.55 -34.55
C GLN A 247 24.70 11.49 -34.51
N PHE A 248 25.31 10.65 -35.36
CA PHE A 248 26.77 10.54 -35.41
C PHE A 248 27.42 11.85 -35.84
N ALA A 249 26.83 12.59 -36.79
CA ALA A 249 27.34 13.90 -37.20
C ALA A 249 27.33 14.93 -36.05
N GLU A 250 26.33 14.89 -35.17
CA GLU A 250 26.23 15.79 -34.00
C GLU A 250 27.25 15.47 -32.91
N VAL A 251 27.49 14.17 -32.63
CA VAL A 251 28.37 13.73 -31.52
C VAL A 251 29.78 13.34 -31.99
N ARG A 252 30.10 13.56 -33.27
CA ARG A 252 31.34 13.09 -33.90
C ARG A 252 32.59 13.53 -33.15
N ASP A 253 32.59 14.77 -32.67
CA ASP A 253 33.73 15.39 -31.99
C ASP A 253 33.93 14.84 -30.56
N ASP A 254 32.87 14.25 -29.96
CA ASP A 254 32.91 13.64 -28.63
C ASP A 254 33.39 12.17 -28.67
N ILE A 255 33.39 11.55 -29.85
CA ILE A 255 33.83 10.16 -30.08
C ILE A 255 35.26 10.16 -30.63
N PRO A 256 36.20 9.35 -30.11
CA PRO A 256 37.55 9.27 -30.63
C PRO A 256 37.60 8.89 -32.12
N ALA A 257 38.49 9.54 -32.87
CA ALA A 257 38.60 9.37 -34.33
C ALA A 257 38.89 7.92 -34.78
N GLU A 258 39.49 7.12 -33.90
CA GLU A 258 39.81 5.71 -34.14
C GLU A 258 38.56 4.83 -34.27
N VAL A 259 37.45 5.23 -33.64
CA VAL A 259 36.17 4.51 -33.64
C VAL A 259 35.33 4.83 -34.88
N HIS A 260 35.55 6.01 -35.49
CA HIS A 260 34.71 6.52 -36.59
C HIS A 260 34.52 5.53 -37.75
N PRO A 261 35.57 4.85 -38.26
CA PRO A 261 35.39 3.90 -39.36
C PRO A 261 34.48 2.72 -39.01
N ALA A 262 34.51 2.25 -37.76
CA ALA A 262 33.64 1.17 -37.30
C ALA A 262 32.19 1.63 -37.14
N ILE A 263 31.97 2.88 -36.73
CA ILE A 263 30.62 3.48 -36.68
C ILE A 263 30.07 3.65 -38.10
N ASP A 264 30.84 4.20 -39.04
CA ASP A 264 30.42 4.36 -40.43
C ASP A 264 30.06 2.99 -41.05
N ALA A 265 30.89 1.96 -40.84
CA ALA A 265 30.60 0.60 -41.30
C ALA A 265 29.34 0.01 -40.65
N PHE A 266 29.16 0.22 -39.34
CA PHE A 266 27.95 -0.20 -38.63
C PHE A 266 26.70 0.50 -39.17
N ILE A 267 26.76 1.80 -39.45
CA ILE A 267 25.65 2.57 -40.01
C ILE A 267 25.26 2.06 -41.40
N GLU A 268 26.21 1.72 -42.26
CA GLU A 268 25.91 1.21 -43.61
C GLU A 268 25.41 -0.24 -43.63
N ALA A 269 25.71 -1.03 -42.59
CA ALA A 269 25.29 -2.44 -42.51
C ALA A 269 23.77 -2.63 -42.43
N ALA A 270 23.26 -3.81 -42.79
CA ALA A 270 21.85 -4.16 -42.58
C ALA A 270 21.53 -4.33 -41.08
N PRO A 271 20.29 -4.08 -40.61
CA PRO A 271 19.89 -4.36 -39.24
C PRO A 271 20.06 -5.84 -38.89
N GLY A 272 20.75 -6.13 -37.79
CA GLY A 272 21.06 -7.49 -37.35
C GLY A 272 22.45 -7.57 -36.71
N TRP A 273 22.80 -8.75 -36.20
CA TRP A 273 24.15 -9.02 -35.71
C TRP A 273 25.04 -9.49 -36.88
N GLY A 274 26.02 -8.68 -37.26
CA GLY A 274 26.99 -8.95 -38.33
C GLY A 274 28.43 -8.61 -37.91
N LEU A 275 29.38 -8.69 -38.85
CA LEU A 275 30.80 -8.40 -38.60
C LEU A 275 31.02 -6.95 -38.17
N GLU A 276 30.21 -6.03 -38.68
CA GLU A 276 30.27 -4.60 -38.38
C GLU A 276 29.76 -4.29 -36.98
N ALA A 277 28.70 -4.98 -36.53
CA ALA A 277 28.20 -4.88 -35.16
C ALA A 277 29.19 -5.49 -34.16
N GLU A 278 29.83 -6.61 -34.52
CA GLU A 278 30.89 -7.22 -33.74
C GLU A 278 32.09 -6.28 -33.62
N ALA A 279 32.56 -5.69 -34.72
CA ALA A 279 33.65 -4.72 -34.71
C ALA A 279 33.34 -3.49 -33.84
N LEU A 280 32.13 -2.94 -33.92
CA LEU A 280 31.70 -1.82 -33.07
C LEU A 280 31.64 -2.23 -31.59
N SER A 281 31.19 -3.45 -31.29
CA SER A 281 31.08 -3.93 -29.91
C SER A 281 32.42 -4.05 -29.17
N LEU A 282 33.53 -4.12 -29.91
CA LEU A 282 34.89 -4.19 -29.34
C LEU A 282 35.38 -2.85 -28.77
N PHE A 283 34.76 -1.72 -29.12
CA PHE A 283 35.07 -0.41 -28.54
C PHE A 283 34.32 -0.19 -27.22
N GLU A 284 34.92 0.55 -26.30
CA GLU A 284 34.38 0.85 -24.97
C GLU A 284 33.14 1.74 -25.03
N TRP A 285 32.07 1.25 -24.42
CA TRP A 285 30.77 1.90 -24.40
C TRP A 285 30.81 3.29 -23.78
N GLU A 286 31.47 3.43 -22.64
CA GLU A 286 31.60 4.69 -21.90
C GLU A 286 32.95 5.38 -22.13
N ALA A 287 34.07 4.65 -22.05
CA ALA A 287 35.40 5.25 -22.14
C ALA A 287 35.73 5.81 -23.54
N GLU A 288 35.21 5.19 -24.60
CA GLU A 288 35.35 5.66 -25.99
C GLU A 288 34.05 6.30 -26.50
N SER A 289 33.11 6.63 -25.60
CA SER A 289 31.88 7.36 -25.89
C SER A 289 30.97 6.74 -26.97
N VAL A 290 31.08 5.44 -27.24
CA VAL A 290 30.21 4.74 -28.23
C VAL A 290 28.73 4.90 -27.88
N LEU A 291 28.39 5.04 -26.59
CA LEU A 291 27.01 5.31 -26.16
C LEU A 291 26.39 6.56 -26.79
N GLN A 292 27.20 7.56 -27.16
CA GLN A 292 26.72 8.83 -27.71
C GLN A 292 26.07 8.66 -29.09
N LEU A 293 26.43 7.61 -29.82
CA LEU A 293 25.78 7.23 -31.07
C LEU A 293 24.28 6.95 -30.87
N PHE A 294 23.85 6.56 -29.67
CA PHE A 294 22.48 6.18 -29.37
C PHE A 294 21.75 7.13 -28.40
N SER A 295 22.47 8.04 -27.73
CA SER A 295 21.94 8.87 -26.63
C SER A 295 20.89 9.91 -27.09
N GLY A 296 21.04 10.48 -28.29
CA GLY A 296 20.10 11.46 -28.86
C GLY A 296 18.89 10.87 -29.59
N ILE A 297 18.87 9.55 -29.81
CA ILE A 297 17.83 8.89 -30.60
C ILE A 297 16.56 8.68 -29.74
N LYS A 298 15.71 9.71 -29.64
CA LYS A 298 14.47 9.71 -28.85
C LYS A 298 13.55 8.56 -29.23
N LEU A 299 13.01 7.85 -28.24
CA LEU A 299 11.95 6.85 -28.42
C LEU A 299 10.77 7.48 -29.17
N LYS A 300 10.46 6.99 -30.38
CA LYS A 300 9.21 7.34 -31.06
C LYS A 300 8.07 6.80 -30.20
N LYS A 301 7.23 7.71 -29.67
CA LYS A 301 6.04 7.34 -28.90
C LYS A 301 5.13 6.50 -29.80
N THR A 302 5.10 5.20 -29.56
CA THR A 302 4.14 4.30 -30.20
C THR A 302 2.75 4.58 -29.67
N SER A 303 1.76 4.58 -30.56
CA SER A 303 0.35 4.68 -30.16
C SER A 303 -0.09 3.40 -29.44
N LEU A 304 -1.11 3.50 -28.59
CA LEU A 304 -1.71 2.35 -27.89
C LEU A 304 -2.04 1.20 -28.84
N ALA A 305 -2.61 1.54 -30.01
CA ALA A 305 -2.93 0.58 -31.05
C ALA A 305 -1.69 -0.16 -31.57
N GLN A 306 -0.59 0.55 -31.86
CA GLN A 306 0.62 -0.08 -32.37
C GLN A 306 1.33 -0.93 -31.31
N GLU A 307 1.34 -0.50 -30.05
CA GLU A 307 1.87 -1.33 -28.95
C GLU A 307 1.06 -2.63 -28.80
N THR A 308 -0.26 -2.56 -28.99
CA THR A 308 -1.14 -3.72 -28.93
C THR A 308 -0.90 -4.69 -30.09
N ILE A 309 -0.78 -4.18 -31.32
CA ILE A 309 -0.44 -5.00 -32.50
C ILE A 309 0.89 -5.72 -32.27
N ASN A 310 1.94 -4.98 -31.87
CA ASN A 310 3.25 -5.57 -31.59
C ASN A 310 3.15 -6.64 -30.49
N PHE A 311 2.43 -6.38 -29.40
CA PHE A 311 2.26 -7.35 -28.32
C PHE A 311 1.69 -8.69 -28.80
N PHE A 312 0.63 -8.65 -29.62
CA PHE A 312 0.02 -9.86 -30.16
C PHE A 312 0.90 -10.53 -31.23
N GLU A 313 1.50 -9.79 -32.16
CA GLU A 313 2.40 -10.36 -33.16
C GLU A 313 3.58 -11.13 -32.54
N PHE A 314 4.15 -10.62 -31.44
CA PHE A 314 5.32 -11.25 -30.80
C PHE A 314 4.97 -12.28 -29.72
N THR A 315 3.93 -12.05 -28.93
CA THR A 315 3.62 -12.90 -27.76
C THR A 315 2.60 -13.98 -28.11
N PHE A 316 1.66 -13.68 -29.01
CA PHE A 316 0.52 -14.52 -29.37
C PHE A 316 0.20 -14.43 -30.86
N PRO A 317 1.10 -14.92 -31.74
CA PRO A 317 0.84 -14.93 -33.17
C PRO A 317 -0.49 -15.65 -33.45
N ASP A 318 -1.27 -15.11 -34.39
CA ASP A 318 -2.59 -15.61 -34.83
C ASP A 318 -3.75 -15.51 -33.82
N ARG A 319 -3.57 -14.82 -32.67
CA ARG A 319 -4.64 -14.66 -31.67
C ARG A 319 -5.68 -13.59 -32.03
N LEU A 320 -5.30 -12.58 -32.81
CA LEU A 320 -6.19 -11.50 -33.24
C LEU A 320 -7.04 -11.94 -34.45
N SER A 321 -8.35 -11.72 -34.37
CA SER A 321 -9.24 -11.97 -35.50
C SER A 321 -9.04 -10.91 -36.62
N PRO A 322 -9.51 -11.16 -37.85
CA PRO A 322 -9.50 -10.14 -38.90
C PRO A 322 -10.26 -8.85 -38.51
N GLY A 323 -11.32 -8.97 -37.71
CA GLY A 323 -12.07 -7.83 -37.17
C GLY A 323 -11.28 -7.04 -36.14
N ASP A 324 -10.53 -7.73 -35.27
CA ASP A 324 -9.64 -7.10 -34.28
C ASP A 324 -8.51 -6.30 -34.94
N ASN A 325 -7.91 -6.86 -36.00
CA ASN A 325 -6.86 -6.20 -36.77
C ASN A 325 -7.36 -4.92 -37.44
N GLU A 326 -8.56 -4.95 -38.02
CA GLU A 326 -9.17 -3.76 -38.60
C GLU A 326 -9.53 -2.72 -37.52
N TYR A 327 -10.07 -3.16 -36.37
CA TYR A 327 -10.33 -2.29 -35.24
C TYR A 327 -9.06 -1.57 -34.74
N LEU A 328 -7.95 -2.30 -34.53
CA LEU A 328 -6.68 -1.71 -34.09
C LEU A 328 -6.11 -0.74 -35.14
N ARG A 329 -6.30 -1.03 -36.44
CA ARG A 329 -5.93 -0.13 -37.53
C ARG A 329 -6.70 1.19 -37.48
N VAL A 330 -8.01 1.12 -37.25
CA VAL A 330 -8.88 2.30 -37.09
C VAL A 330 -8.50 3.08 -35.83
N LEU A 331 -8.25 2.38 -34.72
CA LEU A 331 -7.86 3.00 -33.44
C LEU A 331 -6.55 3.78 -33.57
N LYS A 332 -5.60 3.31 -34.39
CA LYS A 332 -4.31 3.98 -34.64
C LYS A 332 -4.47 5.39 -35.21
N GLY A 333 -5.51 5.63 -36.01
CA GLY A 333 -5.82 6.94 -36.61
C GLY A 333 -6.80 7.80 -35.80
N ARG A 334 -7.34 7.29 -34.69
CA ARG A 334 -8.42 7.92 -33.93
C ARG A 334 -7.90 8.71 -32.73
N SER A 335 -8.60 9.78 -32.36
CA SER A 335 -8.39 10.47 -31.08
C SER A 335 -8.77 9.56 -29.91
N LEU A 336 -7.87 9.42 -28.93
CA LEU A 336 -8.07 8.62 -27.71
C LEU A 336 -8.82 9.38 -26.59
N LYS A 337 -9.47 10.51 -26.91
CA LYS A 337 -10.22 11.31 -25.92
C LYS A 337 -11.62 10.76 -25.64
N GLU A 338 -12.23 10.06 -26.60
CA GLU A 338 -13.56 9.47 -26.49
C GLU A 338 -13.48 7.95 -26.68
N THR A 339 -14.07 7.22 -25.73
CA THR A 339 -14.19 5.76 -25.75
C THR A 339 -15.50 5.33 -26.39
N ARG A 340 -15.45 4.32 -27.25
CA ARG A 340 -16.60 3.67 -27.89
C ARG A 340 -16.89 2.31 -27.26
N GLU A 341 -18.04 1.72 -27.58
CA GLU A 341 -18.36 0.35 -27.14
C GLU A 341 -17.39 -0.68 -27.73
N ASP A 342 -17.02 -0.54 -29.02
CA ASP A 342 -16.04 -1.41 -29.68
C ASP A 342 -14.69 -1.47 -28.92
N ASP A 343 -14.28 -0.38 -28.27
CA ASP A 343 -13.03 -0.36 -27.49
C ASP A 343 -13.11 -1.23 -26.23
N ARG A 344 -14.30 -1.26 -25.62
CA ARG A 344 -14.60 -2.06 -24.43
C ARG A 344 -14.71 -3.53 -24.77
N GLU A 345 -15.40 -3.84 -25.87
CA GLU A 345 -15.55 -5.22 -26.36
C GLU A 345 -14.18 -5.83 -26.67
N PHE A 346 -13.32 -5.09 -27.38
CA PHE A 346 -11.96 -5.52 -27.64
C PHE A 346 -11.17 -5.77 -26.34
N PHE A 347 -11.22 -4.81 -25.39
CA PHE A 347 -10.48 -4.96 -24.13
C PHE A 347 -10.96 -6.15 -23.29
N GLU A 348 -12.28 -6.37 -23.17
CA GLU A 348 -12.82 -7.49 -22.39
C GLU A 348 -12.55 -8.85 -23.06
N ALA A 349 -12.65 -8.93 -24.39
CA ALA A 349 -12.34 -10.16 -25.14
C ALA A 349 -10.88 -10.60 -24.96
N HIS A 350 -9.97 -9.65 -24.85
CA HIS A 350 -8.51 -9.87 -24.78
C HIS A 350 -7.90 -9.57 -23.40
N ARG A 351 -8.72 -9.42 -22.35
CA ARG A 351 -8.32 -8.95 -21.01
C ARG A 351 -7.29 -9.84 -20.31
N ASP A 352 -7.45 -11.15 -20.47
CA ASP A 352 -6.56 -12.16 -19.89
C ASP A 352 -5.24 -12.22 -20.65
N ASP A 353 -5.28 -12.07 -21.98
CA ASP A 353 -4.09 -12.05 -22.84
C ASP A 353 -3.24 -10.79 -22.52
N LEU A 354 -3.87 -9.62 -22.45
CA LEU A 354 -3.23 -8.37 -22.03
C LEU A 354 -2.69 -8.41 -20.59
N ALA A 355 -3.13 -9.34 -19.73
CA ALA A 355 -2.61 -9.45 -18.38
C ALA A 355 -1.13 -9.87 -18.32
N GLN A 356 -0.59 -10.43 -19.41
CA GLN A 356 0.83 -10.77 -19.52
C GLN A 356 1.73 -9.53 -19.63
N ASP A 357 1.25 -8.46 -20.27
CA ASP A 357 1.91 -7.15 -20.27
C ASP A 357 1.16 -6.16 -19.37
N LYS A 358 1.65 -6.05 -18.12
CA LYS A 358 1.07 -5.15 -17.11
C LYS A 358 1.04 -3.69 -17.54
N ALA A 359 2.04 -3.22 -18.29
CA ALA A 359 2.11 -1.82 -18.69
C ALA A 359 1.08 -1.51 -19.77
N LEU A 360 0.97 -2.39 -20.76
CA LEU A 360 -0.03 -2.27 -21.83
C LEU A 360 -1.45 -2.36 -21.28
N LYS A 361 -1.72 -3.31 -20.36
CA LYS A 361 -3.01 -3.42 -19.70
C LYS A 361 -3.42 -2.16 -18.94
N VAL A 362 -2.50 -1.53 -18.21
CA VAL A 362 -2.79 -0.27 -17.49
C VAL A 362 -3.10 0.87 -18.46
N LYS A 363 -2.41 0.93 -19.61
CA LYS A 363 -2.72 1.92 -20.66
C LYS A 363 -4.12 1.70 -21.23
N TRP A 364 -4.51 0.45 -21.48
CA TRP A 364 -5.87 0.09 -21.90
C TRP A 364 -6.92 0.40 -20.84
N GLU A 365 -6.70 0.03 -19.57
CA GLU A 365 -7.61 0.36 -18.47
C GLU A 365 -7.83 1.88 -18.37
N ARG A 366 -6.76 2.67 -18.46
CA ARG A 366 -6.84 4.14 -18.44
C ARG A 366 -7.56 4.70 -19.67
N PHE A 367 -7.36 4.10 -20.83
CA PHE A 367 -8.03 4.50 -22.05
C PHE A 367 -9.54 4.21 -21.96
N VAL A 368 -9.93 2.99 -21.58
CA VAL A 368 -11.32 2.51 -21.57
C VAL A 368 -12.16 3.10 -20.44
N PHE A 369 -11.60 3.22 -19.23
CA PHE A 369 -12.33 3.63 -18.02
C PHE A 369 -11.98 5.06 -17.54
N GLY A 370 -10.99 5.69 -18.16
CA GLY A 370 -10.45 6.97 -17.70
C GLY A 370 -9.64 6.84 -16.40
N ARG A 371 -9.55 7.93 -15.63
CA ARG A 371 -8.87 7.90 -14.32
C ARG A 371 -9.70 7.06 -13.33
N PRO A 372 -9.15 6.02 -12.68
CA PRO A 372 -9.89 5.26 -11.68
C PRO A 372 -10.20 6.12 -10.46
N ILE A 373 -11.33 5.85 -9.82
CA ILE A 373 -11.67 6.42 -8.51
C ILE A 373 -10.98 5.54 -7.46
N GLU A 374 -10.09 6.12 -6.64
CA GLU A 374 -9.44 5.41 -5.55
C GLU A 374 -10.13 5.76 -4.23
N CYS A 375 -10.43 4.75 -3.41
CA CYS A 375 -11.05 4.93 -2.09
C CYS A 375 -10.56 3.90 -1.06
N THR A 376 -10.81 4.20 0.22
CA THR A 376 -10.60 3.30 1.36
C THR A 376 -11.91 2.90 2.04
N ASP A 377 -12.98 3.69 1.85
CA ASP A 377 -14.37 3.34 2.17
C ASP A 377 -15.13 3.07 0.86
N PHE A 378 -15.73 1.88 0.74
CA PHE A 378 -16.44 1.48 -0.47
C PHE A 378 -17.76 2.24 -0.66
N LEU A 379 -18.46 2.65 0.42
CA LEU A 379 -19.69 3.45 0.32
C LEU A 379 -19.40 4.83 -0.26
N GLU A 380 -18.34 5.46 0.26
CA GLU A 380 -17.85 6.75 -0.21
C GLU A 380 -17.39 6.69 -1.69
N GLY A 381 -16.63 5.64 -2.03
CA GLY A 381 -16.23 5.36 -3.40
C GLY A 381 -17.41 5.13 -4.35
N LEU A 382 -18.45 4.41 -3.89
CA LEU A 382 -19.66 4.16 -4.67
C LEU A 382 -20.42 5.47 -4.95
N LEU A 383 -20.51 6.39 -3.99
CA LEU A 383 -21.12 7.71 -4.23
C LEU A 383 -20.37 8.51 -5.30
N ARG A 384 -19.02 8.52 -5.29
CA ARG A 384 -18.24 9.19 -6.34
C ARG A 384 -18.42 8.53 -7.72
N VAL A 385 -18.57 7.22 -7.74
CA VAL A 385 -18.86 6.47 -8.97
C VAL A 385 -20.23 6.84 -9.51
N ILE A 386 -21.25 6.88 -8.66
CA ILE A 386 -22.61 7.30 -9.03
C ILE A 386 -22.60 8.74 -9.54
N GLU A 387 -21.99 9.68 -8.81
CA GLU A 387 -21.85 11.09 -9.23
C GLU A 387 -21.26 11.19 -10.65
N ARG A 388 -20.18 10.46 -10.92
CA ARG A 388 -19.51 10.49 -12.23
C ARG A 388 -20.31 9.81 -13.33
N LEU A 389 -20.95 8.67 -13.05
CA LEU A 389 -21.76 7.94 -14.02
C LEU A 389 -22.99 8.75 -14.44
N PHE A 390 -23.69 9.35 -13.49
CA PHE A 390 -24.85 10.20 -13.78
C PHE A 390 -24.47 11.50 -14.49
N GLY A 391 -23.24 11.99 -14.33
CA GLY A 391 -22.70 13.10 -15.14
C GLY A 391 -22.30 12.72 -16.57
N GLN A 392 -22.28 11.43 -16.93
CA GLN A 392 -21.85 10.91 -18.24
C GLN A 392 -22.98 10.35 -19.10
N VAL A 393 -24.17 10.13 -18.51
CA VAL A 393 -25.32 9.50 -19.17
C VAL A 393 -26.48 10.48 -19.22
N ASN A 394 -27.11 10.62 -20.38
CA ASN A 394 -28.38 11.31 -20.51
C ASN A 394 -29.49 10.42 -19.95
N LEU A 395 -30.17 10.87 -18.90
CA LEU A 395 -31.20 10.12 -18.19
C LEU A 395 -32.55 10.03 -18.94
N GLY A 396 -32.55 10.18 -20.26
CA GLY A 396 -33.75 10.11 -21.10
C GLY A 396 -34.49 8.78 -20.90
N GLY A 397 -35.81 8.87 -20.71
CA GLY A 397 -36.67 7.81 -20.16
C GLY A 397 -36.34 6.36 -20.57
N GLY A 398 -36.09 5.53 -19.57
CA GLY A 398 -35.81 4.10 -19.67
C GLY A 398 -35.34 3.53 -18.33
N LEU A 399 -35.51 2.22 -18.13
CA LEU A 399 -35.09 1.54 -16.91
C LEU A 399 -33.57 1.72 -16.69
N ARG A 400 -33.19 2.17 -15.50
CA ARG A 400 -31.79 2.38 -15.13
C ARG A 400 -31.28 1.20 -14.33
N THR A 401 -30.17 0.62 -14.76
CA THR A 401 -29.54 -0.51 -14.05
C THR A 401 -28.06 -0.23 -13.82
N LEU A 402 -27.58 -0.59 -12.63
CA LEU A 402 -26.17 -0.49 -12.25
C LEU A 402 -25.55 -1.89 -12.22
N SER A 403 -24.44 -2.11 -12.93
CA SER A 403 -23.70 -3.38 -12.91
C SER A 403 -22.36 -3.17 -12.24
N ILE A 404 -22.07 -3.94 -11.18
CA ILE A 404 -20.81 -3.90 -10.44
C ILE A 404 -20.07 -5.21 -10.66
N LYS A 405 -18.93 -5.15 -11.37
CA LYS A 405 -18.11 -6.32 -11.69
C LYS A 405 -16.74 -6.22 -11.04
N SER A 406 -16.22 -7.31 -10.48
CA SER A 406 -14.83 -7.33 -9.99
C SER A 406 -13.85 -7.72 -11.10
N ALA A 407 -12.67 -7.09 -11.09
CA ALA A 407 -11.58 -7.47 -11.99
C ALA A 407 -11.03 -8.88 -11.71
N ARG A 408 -11.14 -9.35 -10.45
CA ARG A 408 -10.81 -10.72 -10.06
C ARG A 408 -12.01 -11.62 -10.30
N ARG A 409 -11.79 -12.73 -11.00
CA ARG A 409 -12.83 -13.68 -11.42
C ARG A 409 -12.59 -15.07 -10.84
N SER A 410 -11.35 -15.56 -10.91
CA SER A 410 -11.01 -16.93 -10.53
C SER A 410 -10.66 -17.07 -9.04
N ARG A 411 -10.80 -18.29 -8.52
CA ARG A 411 -10.46 -18.60 -7.12
C ARG A 411 -9.00 -18.28 -6.78
N ASN A 412 -8.07 -18.61 -7.67
CA ASN A 412 -6.65 -18.34 -7.45
C ASN A 412 -6.37 -16.83 -7.40
N GLN A 413 -6.98 -16.06 -8.31
CA GLN A 413 -6.88 -14.59 -8.28
C GLN A 413 -7.40 -14.01 -6.96
N TRP A 414 -8.47 -14.57 -6.37
CA TRP A 414 -8.94 -14.14 -5.06
C TRP A 414 -8.00 -14.53 -3.92
N LEU A 415 -7.36 -15.71 -3.99
CA LEU A 415 -6.37 -16.15 -3.00
C LEU A 415 -5.05 -15.36 -3.05
N ASP A 416 -4.78 -14.65 -4.16
CA ASP A 416 -3.67 -13.68 -4.27
C ASP A 416 -3.95 -12.36 -3.52
N LEU A 417 -5.16 -12.14 -3.03
CA LEU A 417 -5.48 -11.02 -2.15
C LEU A 417 -4.95 -11.30 -0.74
N ASN A 418 -4.53 -10.25 -0.02
CA ASN A 418 -4.26 -10.35 1.40
C ASN A 418 -5.51 -10.91 2.11
N ALA A 419 -5.32 -11.97 2.91
CA ALA A 419 -6.42 -12.72 3.47
C ALA A 419 -7.25 -11.90 4.46
N ASP A 420 -6.64 -11.03 5.25
CA ASP A 420 -7.36 -10.19 6.22
C ASP A 420 -8.12 -9.06 5.52
N VAL A 421 -7.57 -8.52 4.41
CA VAL A 421 -8.26 -7.55 3.55
C VAL A 421 -9.54 -8.13 2.94
N GLY A 422 -9.47 -9.35 2.39
CA GLY A 422 -10.63 -10.04 1.83
C GLY A 422 -11.71 -10.36 2.88
N LEU A 423 -11.29 -10.82 4.06
CA LEU A 423 -12.21 -11.08 5.18
C LEU A 423 -12.89 -9.81 5.67
N TYR A 424 -12.14 -8.72 5.84
CA TYR A 424 -12.69 -7.43 6.27
C TYR A 424 -13.72 -6.89 5.26
N PHE A 425 -13.36 -6.82 3.97
CA PHE A 425 -14.27 -6.32 2.94
C PHE A 425 -15.55 -7.18 2.88
N GLY A 426 -15.39 -8.51 2.84
CA GLY A 426 -16.49 -9.45 2.76
C GLY A 426 -17.41 -9.45 3.97
N LEU A 427 -16.94 -9.02 5.15
CA LEU A 427 -17.76 -8.83 6.35
C LEU A 427 -18.42 -7.45 6.38
N ARG A 428 -17.64 -6.38 6.21
CA ARG A 428 -18.09 -4.99 6.37
C ARG A 428 -19.17 -4.60 5.35
N TYR A 429 -19.09 -5.13 4.13
CA TYR A 429 -19.98 -4.77 3.02
C TYR A 429 -20.97 -5.88 2.65
N ARG A 430 -21.04 -6.98 3.42
CA ARG A 430 -21.88 -8.16 3.14
C ARG A 430 -23.35 -7.84 2.86
N GLY A 431 -23.89 -6.83 3.54
CA GLY A 431 -25.29 -6.44 3.43
C GLY A 431 -25.64 -5.63 2.18
N LEU A 432 -24.66 -5.10 1.44
CA LEU A 432 -24.92 -4.20 0.32
C LEU A 432 -25.74 -4.83 -0.81
N PRO A 433 -25.45 -6.05 -1.30
CA PRO A 433 -26.25 -6.67 -2.35
C PRO A 433 -27.73 -6.83 -1.98
N ALA A 434 -28.01 -7.13 -0.71
CA ALA A 434 -29.38 -7.26 -0.23
C ALA A 434 -30.12 -5.92 -0.13
N LEU A 435 -29.40 -4.84 0.17
CA LEU A 435 -29.99 -3.50 0.34
C LEU A 435 -30.21 -2.75 -0.98
N LEU A 436 -29.32 -2.94 -1.97
CA LEU A 436 -29.40 -2.25 -3.27
C LEU A 436 -30.43 -2.86 -4.23
N GLY A 437 -30.99 -4.04 -3.89
CA GLY A 437 -32.11 -4.63 -4.61
C GLY A 437 -31.78 -5.07 -6.04
N ALA A 438 -32.83 -5.21 -6.86
CA ALA A 438 -32.75 -5.79 -8.20
C ALA A 438 -32.22 -4.82 -9.27
N ALA A 439 -32.22 -3.51 -9.01
CA ALA A 439 -31.70 -2.51 -9.94
C ALA A 439 -30.16 -2.53 -10.03
N VAL A 440 -29.49 -3.23 -9.10
CA VAL A 440 -28.04 -3.37 -9.07
C VAL A 440 -27.63 -4.84 -9.26
N GLU A 441 -26.97 -5.12 -10.38
CA GLU A 441 -26.41 -6.43 -10.68
C GLU A 441 -24.99 -6.57 -10.12
N TRP A 442 -24.76 -7.61 -9.31
CA TRP A 442 -23.47 -7.90 -8.70
C TRP A 442 -22.81 -9.12 -9.37
N ASP A 443 -21.67 -8.90 -10.04
CA ASP A 443 -20.82 -9.96 -10.60
C ASP A 443 -19.44 -9.93 -9.91
N VAL A 444 -19.45 -10.36 -8.64
CA VAL A 444 -18.29 -10.35 -7.73
C VAL A 444 -18.11 -11.72 -7.05
N PRO A 445 -17.68 -12.75 -7.81
CA PRO A 445 -17.65 -14.13 -7.31
C PRO A 445 -16.75 -14.25 -6.08
N HIS A 446 -17.19 -14.99 -5.06
CA HIS A 446 -16.44 -15.31 -3.83
C HIS A 446 -16.08 -14.14 -2.89
N LEU A 447 -16.31 -12.88 -3.26
CA LEU A 447 -15.90 -11.73 -2.45
C LEU A 447 -16.65 -11.64 -1.11
N PHE A 448 -17.99 -11.71 -1.13
CA PHE A 448 -18.80 -11.67 0.10
C PHE A 448 -18.76 -12.98 0.90
N SER A 449 -18.35 -14.08 0.26
CA SER A 449 -18.19 -15.42 0.86
C SER A 449 -16.71 -15.82 0.95
N TYR A 450 -15.82 -14.86 1.18
CA TYR A 450 -14.37 -15.09 1.15
C TYR A 450 -13.89 -16.08 2.22
N GLU A 451 -14.58 -16.12 3.37
CA GLU A 451 -14.37 -17.11 4.43
C GLU A 451 -14.44 -18.56 3.90
N GLU A 452 -15.49 -18.87 3.13
CA GLU A 452 -15.65 -20.20 2.53
C GLU A 452 -14.55 -20.53 1.53
N LEU A 453 -14.08 -19.52 0.78
CA LEU A 453 -13.00 -19.71 -0.19
C LEU A 453 -11.70 -20.11 0.53
N LEU A 454 -11.38 -19.44 1.64
CA LEU A 454 -10.21 -19.77 2.46
C LEU A 454 -10.33 -21.17 3.07
N ASP A 455 -11.50 -21.54 3.59
CA ASP A 455 -11.70 -22.85 4.19
C ASP A 455 -11.62 -23.99 3.17
N ARG A 456 -12.15 -23.77 1.96
CA ARG A 456 -11.97 -24.71 0.83
C ARG A 456 -10.50 -24.82 0.42
N ALA A 457 -9.74 -23.73 0.41
CA ALA A 457 -8.32 -23.75 0.09
C ALA A 457 -7.52 -24.56 1.13
N LYS A 458 -7.79 -24.35 2.43
CA LYS A 458 -7.20 -25.12 3.53
C LYS A 458 -7.54 -26.61 3.44
N ALA A 459 -8.78 -26.94 3.12
CA ALA A 459 -9.22 -28.33 3.00
C ALA A 459 -8.56 -29.07 1.82
N ARG A 460 -8.33 -28.37 0.70
CA ARG A 460 -7.80 -28.95 -0.53
C ARG A 460 -6.27 -29.06 -0.56
N GLN A 461 -5.55 -28.18 0.14
CA GLN A 461 -4.09 -28.14 0.14
C GLN A 461 -3.54 -28.41 1.55
N LYS A 462 -2.83 -29.53 1.73
CA LYS A 462 -2.19 -29.91 3.01
C LYS A 462 -1.26 -28.82 3.60
N LYS A 463 -0.74 -27.91 2.77
CA LYS A 463 0.13 -26.79 3.17
C LYS A 463 -0.33 -25.44 2.58
N TYR A 464 -1.64 -25.15 2.61
CA TYR A 464 -2.10 -23.81 2.23
C TYR A 464 -1.54 -22.75 3.19
N ARG A 465 -0.83 -21.75 2.66
CA ARG A 465 -0.38 -20.58 3.41
C ARG A 465 -1.24 -19.38 3.01
N ARG A 466 -1.78 -18.68 4.02
CA ARG A 466 -2.54 -17.45 3.79
C ARG A 466 -1.61 -16.38 3.21
N ASN A 467 -2.12 -15.60 2.27
CA ASN A 467 -1.38 -14.47 1.73
C ASN A 467 -1.50 -13.29 2.70
N GLU A 468 -0.36 -12.80 3.18
CA GLU A 468 -0.24 -11.68 4.12
C GLU A 468 0.58 -10.54 3.49
N SER A 469 0.77 -10.57 2.17
CA SER A 469 1.51 -9.54 1.44
C SER A 469 0.87 -8.16 1.61
N THR A 470 1.72 -7.16 1.83
CA THR A 470 1.37 -5.73 1.88
C THR A 470 1.64 -5.02 0.55
N ALA A 471 2.00 -5.76 -0.50
CA ALA A 471 2.17 -5.18 -1.83
C ALA A 471 0.84 -4.58 -2.34
N ARG A 472 0.91 -3.46 -3.07
CA ARG A 472 -0.28 -2.74 -3.58
C ARG A 472 -1.30 -3.66 -4.27
N SER A 473 -0.84 -4.60 -5.10
CA SER A 473 -1.72 -5.54 -5.79
C SER A 473 -2.45 -6.52 -4.87
N ALA A 474 -1.90 -6.85 -3.70
CA ALA A 474 -2.53 -7.73 -2.71
C ALA A 474 -3.52 -6.98 -1.79
N LEU A 475 -3.48 -5.65 -1.77
CA LEU A 475 -4.35 -4.80 -0.94
C LEU A 475 -5.52 -4.20 -1.71
N GLN A 476 -5.47 -4.22 -3.04
CA GLN A 476 -6.45 -3.56 -3.90
C GLN A 476 -7.48 -4.52 -4.48
N ILE A 477 -8.74 -4.09 -4.47
CA ILE A 477 -9.85 -4.70 -5.17
C ILE A 477 -10.36 -3.69 -6.20
N LYS A 478 -10.28 -4.06 -7.48
CA LYS A 478 -10.77 -3.24 -8.59
C LYS A 478 -12.18 -3.69 -8.99
N PHE A 479 -13.06 -2.71 -9.16
CA PHE A 479 -14.43 -2.87 -9.61
C PHE A 479 -14.66 -2.04 -10.87
N ASP A 480 -15.30 -2.65 -11.86
CA ASP A 480 -15.78 -1.98 -13.05
C ASP A 480 -17.29 -1.77 -12.84
N VAL A 481 -17.70 -0.50 -12.68
CA VAL A 481 -19.10 -0.13 -12.37
C VAL A 481 -19.71 0.55 -13.57
N ALA A 482 -20.81 0.00 -14.08
CA ALA A 482 -21.49 0.49 -15.27
C ALA A 482 -22.93 0.92 -14.96
N LEU A 483 -23.32 2.09 -15.46
CA LEU A 483 -24.72 2.54 -15.46
C LEU A 483 -25.27 2.37 -16.89
N THR A 484 -26.40 1.69 -17.01
CA THR A 484 -27.14 1.53 -18.26
C THR A 484 -28.47 2.26 -18.13
N ALA A 485 -28.77 3.16 -19.08
CA ALA A 485 -30.05 3.86 -19.16
C ALA A 485 -30.54 3.80 -20.62
N GLY A 486 -31.51 2.92 -20.90
CA GLY A 486 -31.98 2.67 -22.26
C GLY A 486 -30.86 2.14 -23.17
N ARG A 487 -30.40 2.98 -24.11
CA ARG A 487 -29.29 2.64 -25.04
C ARG A 487 -27.94 3.22 -24.61
N GLU A 488 -27.93 4.11 -23.62
CA GLU A 488 -26.69 4.73 -23.15
C GLU A 488 -26.06 3.91 -22.03
N ARG A 489 -24.73 3.81 -22.07
CA ARG A 489 -23.95 3.06 -21.08
C ARG A 489 -22.63 3.76 -20.75
N ALA A 490 -22.48 4.17 -19.50
CA ALA A 490 -21.22 4.67 -18.96
C ALA A 490 -20.57 3.62 -18.05
N THR A 491 -19.24 3.64 -17.95
CA THR A 491 -18.50 2.73 -17.06
C THR A 491 -17.34 3.47 -16.42
N VAL A 492 -17.20 3.29 -15.11
CA VAL A 492 -16.17 3.90 -14.28
C VAL A 492 -15.50 2.82 -13.46
N GLN A 493 -14.17 2.85 -13.39
CA GLN A 493 -13.42 1.95 -12.54
C GLN A 493 -13.25 2.53 -11.13
N LEU A 494 -13.55 1.71 -10.13
CA LEU A 494 -13.37 1.96 -8.70
C LEU A 494 -12.28 1.04 -8.15
N VAL A 495 -11.32 1.59 -7.44
CA VAL A 495 -10.24 0.84 -6.80
C VAL A 495 -10.32 1.04 -5.30
N TRP A 496 -10.81 0.02 -4.60
CA TRP A 496 -10.81 0.00 -3.15
C TRP A 496 -9.47 -0.53 -2.64
N THR A 497 -8.86 0.18 -1.70
CA THR A 497 -7.57 -0.20 -1.10
C THR A 497 -7.73 -0.48 0.39
N GLY A 498 -7.42 -1.71 0.81
CA GLY A 498 -7.33 -2.08 2.21
C GLY A 498 -6.10 -1.45 2.88
N GLN A 499 -6.22 -1.13 4.17
CA GLN A 499 -5.16 -0.48 4.96
C GLN A 499 -4.66 -1.42 6.07
N PRO A 500 -3.65 -2.29 5.83
CA PRO A 500 -3.27 -3.36 6.75
C PRO A 500 -2.93 -2.93 8.19
N ALA A 501 -2.44 -1.70 8.36
CA ALA A 501 -2.11 -1.14 9.66
C ALA A 501 -3.33 -0.57 10.41
N ALA A 502 -4.48 -0.39 9.74
CA ALA A 502 -5.67 0.15 10.37
C ALA A 502 -6.39 -0.90 11.22
N ILE A 503 -6.98 -0.46 12.33
CA ILE A 503 -7.67 -1.31 13.31
C ILE A 503 -8.83 -2.13 12.69
N GLY A 504 -9.40 -1.67 11.57
CA GLY A 504 -10.51 -2.32 10.90
C GLY A 504 -10.27 -3.78 10.51
N LEU A 505 -9.04 -4.14 10.11
CA LEU A 505 -8.75 -5.50 9.63
C LEU A 505 -8.91 -6.58 10.70
N GLU A 506 -8.90 -6.20 11.98
CA GLU A 506 -9.08 -7.14 13.10
C GLU A 506 -10.56 -7.42 13.41
N LEU A 507 -11.49 -6.67 12.81
CA LEU A 507 -12.94 -6.83 13.03
C LEU A 507 -13.45 -8.26 12.81
N PRO A 508 -13.08 -9.00 11.74
CA PRO A 508 -13.54 -10.37 11.56
C PRO A 508 -13.09 -11.31 12.69
N LYS A 509 -11.87 -11.11 13.20
CA LYS A 509 -11.33 -11.92 14.32
C LYS A 509 -12.05 -11.60 15.62
N ASP A 510 -12.27 -10.31 15.91
CA ASP A 510 -12.99 -9.87 17.11
C ASP A 510 -14.46 -10.29 17.08
N LEU A 511 -15.16 -10.15 15.95
CA LEU A 511 -16.54 -10.61 15.80
C LEU A 511 -16.67 -12.12 16.04
N GLY A 512 -15.75 -12.92 15.47
CA GLY A 512 -15.73 -14.37 15.70
C GLY A 512 -15.53 -14.77 17.17
N ARG A 513 -14.87 -13.93 17.97
CA ARG A 513 -14.72 -14.09 19.43
C ARG A 513 -15.98 -13.62 20.17
N LEU A 514 -16.56 -12.49 19.75
CA LEU A 514 -17.77 -11.92 20.34
C LEU A 514 -19.00 -12.80 20.16
N ILE A 515 -19.16 -13.48 19.02
CA ILE A 515 -20.30 -14.40 18.83
C ILE A 515 -20.28 -15.52 19.89
N LYS A 516 -19.10 -15.97 20.30
CA LYS A 516 -18.95 -16.96 21.39
C LYS A 516 -19.18 -16.35 22.77
N ARG A 517 -18.84 -15.07 22.95
CA ARG A 517 -18.96 -14.31 24.21
C ARG A 517 -19.36 -12.85 23.95
N PRO A 518 -20.66 -12.56 23.77
CA PRO A 518 -21.13 -11.23 23.34
C PRO A 518 -20.81 -10.09 24.32
N PHE A 519 -20.67 -10.42 25.61
CA PHE A 519 -20.58 -9.48 26.72
C PHE A 519 -19.23 -9.53 27.45
N GLY A 520 -18.14 -9.80 26.72
CA GLY A 520 -16.80 -9.79 27.30
C GLY A 520 -16.31 -8.36 27.58
N ARG A 521 -15.90 -8.08 28.83
CA ARG A 521 -15.18 -6.84 29.17
C ARG A 521 -13.75 -6.91 28.60
N SER A 522 -13.30 -5.83 27.96
CA SER A 522 -11.93 -5.74 27.44
C SER A 522 -11.29 -4.38 27.66
N SER A 523 -9.96 -4.35 27.58
CA SER A 523 -9.10 -3.18 27.69
C SER A 523 -7.84 -3.41 26.86
N VAL A 524 -7.28 -2.33 26.30
CA VAL A 524 -6.02 -2.36 25.54
C VAL A 524 -5.04 -1.37 26.15
N ALA A 525 -3.74 -1.67 26.13
CA ALA A 525 -2.72 -0.76 26.65
C ALA A 525 -1.98 -0.06 25.51
N ARG A 526 -1.43 1.14 25.78
CA ARG A 526 -0.56 1.86 24.83
C ARG A 526 0.80 1.17 24.70
N LEU A 527 1.38 1.15 23.50
CA LEU A 527 2.74 0.65 23.32
C LEU A 527 3.77 1.67 23.87
N SER A 528 4.89 1.19 24.42
CA SER A 528 5.99 2.06 24.89
C SER A 528 6.99 2.37 23.76
N VAL A 529 7.35 3.64 23.59
CA VAL A 529 8.22 4.14 22.50
C VAL A 529 9.72 3.92 22.77
N SER A 530 10.14 3.73 24.04
CA SER A 530 11.58 3.55 24.36
C SER A 530 11.85 2.71 25.61
N ARG A 531 13.12 2.26 25.77
CA ARG A 531 13.63 1.63 27.01
C ARG A 531 13.46 2.50 28.26
N LYS A 532 13.22 3.81 28.10
CA LYS A 532 12.97 4.77 29.20
C LYS A 532 11.47 4.94 29.55
N GLY A 533 10.56 4.22 28.88
CA GLY A 533 9.16 4.10 29.31
C GLY A 533 8.19 5.20 28.88
N ALA A 534 8.56 6.08 27.94
CA ALA A 534 7.59 7.02 27.36
C ALA A 534 6.55 6.27 26.51
N LEU A 535 5.26 6.51 26.77
CA LEU A 535 4.15 5.82 26.09
C LEU A 535 3.80 6.50 24.76
N GLN A 536 3.45 5.69 23.77
CA GLN A 536 3.07 6.15 22.43
C GLN A 536 1.65 6.73 22.45
N SER A 537 1.40 7.73 21.60
CA SER A 537 0.03 8.16 21.30
C SER A 537 -0.71 7.05 20.55
N VAL A 538 -1.98 6.81 20.91
CA VAL A 538 -2.82 5.85 20.18
C VAL A 538 -3.16 6.43 18.81
N SER A 539 -3.17 5.58 17.78
CA SER A 539 -3.76 5.90 16.48
C SER A 539 -4.56 4.74 15.92
N LEU A 540 -5.76 5.00 15.42
CA LEU A 540 -6.59 3.96 14.79
C LEU A 540 -6.10 3.55 13.39
N LYS A 541 -5.27 4.39 12.75
CA LYS A 541 -4.66 4.10 11.43
C LYS A 541 -3.44 3.18 11.54
N ASP A 542 -2.89 3.03 12.74
CA ASP A 542 -1.71 2.20 13.02
C ASP A 542 -1.90 1.39 14.32
N THR A 543 -2.24 0.11 14.15
CA THR A 543 -2.37 -0.84 15.25
C THR A 543 -1.05 -1.09 15.99
N GLY A 544 0.09 -0.72 15.40
CA GLY A 544 1.39 -0.72 16.06
C GLY A 544 1.47 0.21 17.28
N THR A 545 0.54 1.15 17.43
CA THR A 545 0.44 2.02 18.63
C THR A 545 -0.16 1.31 19.85
N LEU A 546 -0.77 0.15 19.67
CA LEU A 546 -1.45 -0.62 20.71
C LEU A 546 -0.60 -1.83 21.13
N GLN A 547 -0.52 -2.07 22.44
CA GLN A 547 0.17 -3.24 22.96
C GLN A 547 -0.59 -4.52 22.57
N PRO A 548 0.04 -5.47 21.86
CA PRO A 548 -0.58 -6.76 21.60
C PRO A 548 -0.76 -7.50 22.92
N ALA A 549 -1.98 -7.92 23.22
CA ALA A 549 -2.22 -8.82 24.34
C ALA A 549 -1.56 -10.19 24.07
N PHE A 550 -1.17 -10.91 25.12
CA PHE A 550 -0.48 -12.21 24.99
C PHE A 550 -1.20 -13.15 23.99
N GLY A 551 -0.48 -13.56 22.93
CA GLY A 551 -0.99 -14.43 21.88
C GLY A 551 -1.97 -13.79 20.88
N GLN A 552 -1.98 -12.45 20.78
CA GLN A 552 -2.86 -11.70 19.89
C GLN A 552 -2.07 -10.83 18.90
N ASP A 553 -2.72 -10.52 17.79
CA ASP A 553 -2.22 -9.56 16.80
C ASP A 553 -2.45 -8.15 17.34
N ALA A 554 -1.54 -7.22 17.02
CA ALA A 554 -1.71 -5.82 17.38
C ALA A 554 -3.02 -5.28 16.75
N GLY A 555 -3.90 -4.70 17.57
CA GLY A 555 -5.19 -4.18 17.11
C GLY A 555 -6.42 -5.04 17.42
N THR A 556 -6.30 -6.33 17.82
CA THR A 556 -7.48 -7.08 18.28
C THR A 556 -7.90 -6.61 19.66
N LEU A 557 -9.17 -6.24 19.81
CA LEU A 557 -9.69 -5.71 21.06
C LEU A 557 -10.35 -6.76 21.95
N ILE A 558 -10.67 -7.95 21.43
CA ILE A 558 -11.35 -8.99 22.22
C ILE A 558 -10.39 -10.14 22.51
N PRO A 559 -10.13 -10.48 23.78
CA PRO A 559 -9.09 -11.45 24.11
C PRO A 559 -9.43 -12.88 23.65
N ARG A 560 -8.39 -13.65 23.31
CA ARG A 560 -8.53 -15.09 22.95
C ARG A 560 -8.87 -15.98 24.14
N THR A 561 -8.37 -15.62 25.33
CA THR A 561 -8.52 -16.43 26.54
C THR A 561 -9.88 -16.23 27.20
N SER A 562 -10.38 -17.29 27.84
CA SER A 562 -11.66 -17.31 28.55
C SER A 562 -11.69 -16.48 29.85
N THR A 563 -10.64 -15.73 30.14
CA THR A 563 -10.42 -15.01 31.40
C THR A 563 -11.08 -13.63 31.45
N ALA A 564 -11.64 -13.13 30.33
CA ALA A 564 -12.37 -11.87 30.32
C ALA A 564 -13.62 -11.94 31.22
N ILE A 565 -13.85 -10.84 31.96
CA ILE A 565 -15.03 -10.71 32.84
C ILE A 565 -16.29 -10.72 31.96
N ASP A 566 -17.22 -11.59 32.32
CA ASP A 566 -18.54 -11.69 31.68
C ASP A 566 -19.48 -10.64 32.29
N LEU A 567 -19.83 -9.62 31.50
CA LEU A 567 -20.68 -8.52 31.95
C LEU A 567 -22.09 -8.99 32.30
N VAL A 568 -22.60 -10.08 31.71
CA VAL A 568 -23.92 -10.62 32.07
C VAL A 568 -23.90 -11.14 33.50
N LYS A 569 -22.90 -11.97 33.83
CA LYS A 569 -22.77 -12.54 35.17
C LYS A 569 -22.52 -11.45 36.21
N LEU A 570 -21.66 -10.48 35.88
CA LEU A 570 -21.37 -9.34 36.74
C LEU A 570 -22.64 -8.50 37.00
N PHE A 571 -23.36 -8.12 35.95
CA PHE A 571 -24.56 -7.29 36.04
C PHE A 571 -25.65 -7.95 36.88
N LEU A 572 -25.96 -9.23 36.63
CA LEU A 572 -26.98 -9.95 37.39
C LEU A 572 -26.61 -10.12 38.88
N LYS A 573 -25.32 -10.33 39.17
CA LYS A 573 -24.82 -10.36 40.55
C LYS A 573 -25.02 -9.01 41.25
N LEU A 574 -24.61 -7.91 40.61
CA LEU A 574 -24.71 -6.56 41.18
C LEU A 574 -26.17 -6.10 41.34
N LEU A 575 -27.05 -6.49 40.43
CA LEU A 575 -28.50 -6.24 40.55
C LEU A 575 -29.10 -6.96 41.75
N LYS A 576 -28.68 -8.22 42.00
CA LYS A 576 -29.09 -8.99 43.18
C LYS A 576 -28.58 -8.36 44.48
N GLU A 577 -27.31 -7.94 44.51
CA GLU A 577 -26.71 -7.26 45.66
C GLU A 577 -27.40 -5.91 45.94
N ALA A 578 -27.78 -5.17 44.90
CA ALA A 578 -28.53 -3.92 45.05
C ALA A 578 -29.94 -4.14 45.64
N LYS A 579 -30.59 -5.24 45.27
CA LYS A 579 -31.85 -5.67 45.89
C LYS A 579 -31.66 -6.02 47.37
N GLU A 580 -30.68 -6.86 47.69
CA GLU A 580 -30.40 -7.30 49.06
C GLU A 580 -30.04 -6.11 49.97
N ALA A 581 -29.36 -5.10 49.42
CA ALA A 581 -29.02 -3.85 50.10
C ALA A 581 -30.18 -2.82 50.14
N GLY A 582 -31.36 -3.14 49.59
CA GLY A 582 -32.52 -2.23 49.57
C GLY A 582 -32.34 -0.99 48.67
N ARG A 583 -31.33 -0.98 47.78
CA ARG A 583 -31.04 0.14 46.87
C ARG A 583 -32.03 0.24 45.70
N ILE A 584 -32.71 -0.86 45.39
CA ILE A 584 -33.70 -0.97 44.31
C ILE A 584 -34.87 -1.80 44.83
N THR A 585 -36.10 -1.38 44.50
CA THR A 585 -37.32 -2.11 44.86
C THR A 585 -37.42 -3.43 44.08
N GLN A 586 -38.19 -4.39 44.59
CA GLN A 586 -38.42 -5.65 43.87
C GLN A 586 -39.00 -5.42 42.47
N ALA A 587 -39.99 -4.52 42.35
CA ALA A 587 -40.58 -4.15 41.07
C ALA A 587 -39.55 -3.53 40.11
N GLY A 588 -38.65 -2.68 40.62
CA GLY A 588 -37.56 -2.11 39.82
C GLY A 588 -36.53 -3.13 39.36
N VAL A 589 -36.21 -4.12 40.21
CA VAL A 589 -35.33 -5.24 39.84
C VAL A 589 -35.95 -6.09 38.73
N ASP A 590 -37.25 -6.39 38.83
CA ASP A 590 -37.95 -7.18 37.83
C ASP A 590 -38.04 -6.44 36.48
N ASP A 591 -38.29 -5.13 36.51
CA ASP A 591 -38.28 -4.25 35.32
C ASP A 591 -36.91 -4.21 34.64
N ILE A 592 -35.84 -3.93 35.42
CA ILE A 592 -34.45 -3.90 34.90
C ILE A 592 -34.06 -5.27 34.35
N ALA A 593 -34.38 -6.36 35.05
CA ALA A 593 -34.03 -7.72 34.62
C ALA A 593 -34.76 -8.11 33.32
N ALA A 594 -36.03 -7.73 33.17
CA ALA A 594 -36.79 -7.94 31.94
C ALA A 594 -36.20 -7.15 30.76
N ALA A 595 -35.89 -5.87 30.97
CA ALA A 595 -35.25 -5.02 29.96
C ALA A 595 -33.87 -5.56 29.55
N TRP A 596 -33.05 -5.96 30.52
CA TRP A 596 -31.74 -6.59 30.27
C TRP A 596 -31.87 -7.87 29.43
N LYS A 597 -32.79 -8.78 29.80
CA LYS A 597 -32.99 -10.04 29.07
C LYS A 597 -33.41 -9.78 27.61
N ARG A 598 -34.29 -8.82 27.37
CA ARG A 598 -34.72 -8.43 26.02
C ARG A 598 -33.54 -7.89 25.22
N PHE A 599 -32.83 -6.92 25.76
CA PHE A 599 -31.63 -6.35 25.12
C PHE A 599 -30.59 -7.43 24.83
N ALA A 600 -30.25 -8.26 25.82
CA ALA A 600 -29.18 -9.25 25.69
C ALA A 600 -29.48 -10.29 24.59
N THR A 601 -30.74 -10.69 24.46
CA THR A 601 -31.20 -11.60 23.41
C THR A 601 -31.08 -10.94 22.03
N MET A 602 -31.57 -9.70 21.89
CA MET A 602 -31.55 -8.98 20.61
C MET A 602 -30.13 -8.61 20.18
N TYR A 603 -29.27 -8.19 21.10
CA TYR A 603 -27.87 -7.87 20.82
C TYR A 603 -27.08 -9.10 20.36
N THR A 604 -27.26 -10.25 21.03
CA THR A 604 -26.62 -11.50 20.60
C THR A 604 -27.09 -11.92 19.20
N ALA A 605 -28.39 -11.78 18.91
CA ALA A 605 -28.94 -12.03 17.59
C ALA A 605 -28.37 -11.05 16.54
N ALA A 606 -28.16 -9.78 16.89
CA ALA A 606 -27.58 -8.78 16.01
C ALA A 606 -26.11 -9.07 15.66
N LEU A 607 -25.28 -9.50 16.62
CA LEU A 607 -23.90 -9.91 16.35
C LEU A 607 -23.84 -11.12 15.40
N THR A 608 -24.74 -12.09 15.59
CA THR A 608 -24.85 -13.25 14.68
C THR A 608 -25.32 -12.80 13.29
N SER A 609 -26.29 -11.87 13.23
CA SER A 609 -26.81 -11.31 11.99
C SER A 609 -25.75 -10.49 11.24
N LEU A 610 -24.86 -9.81 11.95
CA LEU A 610 -23.74 -9.07 11.37
C LEU A 610 -22.79 -10.03 10.64
N GLN A 611 -22.52 -11.21 11.21
CA GLN A 611 -21.74 -12.21 10.50
C GLN A 611 -22.52 -12.78 9.30
N SER A 612 -23.78 -13.18 9.43
CA SER A 612 -24.47 -13.85 8.31
C SER A 612 -24.94 -12.91 7.20
N SER A 613 -25.68 -11.87 7.54
CA SER A 613 -26.36 -10.94 6.62
C SER A 613 -25.69 -9.56 6.51
N GLY A 614 -24.67 -9.29 7.32
CA GLY A 614 -24.08 -7.96 7.42
C GLY A 614 -25.04 -6.91 7.98
N TYR A 615 -24.81 -5.65 7.62
CA TYR A 615 -25.59 -4.50 8.09
C TYR A 615 -27.02 -4.39 7.51
N ALA A 616 -27.42 -5.32 6.64
CA ALA A 616 -28.75 -5.35 6.04
C ALA A 616 -29.86 -5.82 6.99
N SER A 617 -29.51 -6.56 8.06
CA SER A 617 -30.52 -7.04 9.00
C SER A 617 -31.15 -5.90 9.82
N ALA A 618 -32.47 -5.95 10.02
CA ALA A 618 -33.19 -5.01 10.87
C ALA A 618 -32.88 -5.21 12.37
N THR A 619 -32.38 -6.39 12.76
CA THR A 619 -32.03 -6.70 14.16
C THR A 619 -30.94 -5.78 14.72
N LEU A 620 -30.06 -5.25 13.87
CA LEU A 620 -29.00 -4.31 14.25
C LEU A 620 -29.55 -2.97 14.75
N ILE A 621 -30.70 -2.54 14.22
CA ILE A 621 -31.40 -1.31 14.64
C ILE A 621 -32.28 -1.63 15.85
N ALA A 622 -33.08 -2.69 15.78
CA ALA A 622 -34.04 -3.03 16.84
C ALA A 622 -33.36 -3.34 18.20
N GLN A 623 -32.13 -3.86 18.21
CA GLN A 623 -31.40 -4.06 19.47
C GLN A 623 -31.00 -2.74 20.14
N ALA A 624 -30.82 -1.66 19.38
CA ALA A 624 -30.52 -0.34 19.93
C ALA A 624 -31.74 0.22 20.67
N ASP A 625 -32.95 0.05 20.16
CA ASP A 625 -34.17 0.44 20.88
C ASP A 625 -34.31 -0.33 22.20
N ALA A 626 -33.97 -1.63 22.20
CA ALA A 626 -33.94 -2.44 23.42
C ALA A 626 -32.85 -1.96 24.41
N TYR A 627 -31.71 -1.48 23.90
CA TYR A 627 -30.68 -0.85 24.71
C TYR A 627 -31.17 0.46 25.35
N GLY A 628 -31.84 1.33 24.59
CA GLY A 628 -32.46 2.55 25.12
C GLY A 628 -33.51 2.27 26.19
N ALA A 629 -34.35 1.26 25.98
CA ALA A 629 -35.33 0.82 26.97
C ALA A 629 -34.68 0.35 28.29
N LEU A 630 -33.53 -0.35 28.20
CA LEU A 630 -32.74 -0.72 29.38
C LEU A 630 -32.20 0.50 30.12
N LEU A 631 -31.63 1.48 29.40
CA LEU A 631 -31.12 2.71 30.01
C LEU A 631 -32.24 3.52 30.68
N ASN A 632 -33.41 3.60 30.07
CA ASN A 632 -34.58 4.27 30.67
C ASN A 632 -35.08 3.53 31.93
N SER A 633 -35.06 2.20 31.95
CA SER A 633 -35.41 1.43 33.14
C SER A 633 -34.39 1.66 34.29
N LEU A 634 -33.09 1.79 33.97
CA LEU A 634 -32.06 2.17 34.94
C LEU A 634 -32.26 3.59 35.47
N ALA A 635 -32.56 4.55 34.58
CA ALA A 635 -32.83 5.94 34.95
C ALA A 635 -34.04 6.07 35.89
N LYS A 636 -35.05 5.20 35.71
CA LYS A 636 -36.25 5.17 36.56
C LYS A 636 -36.02 4.51 37.92
N ASN A 637 -35.32 3.37 37.95
CA ASN A 637 -35.30 2.49 39.12
C ASN A 637 -33.96 2.49 39.89
N ALA A 638 -32.86 2.95 39.29
CA ALA A 638 -31.50 2.76 39.79
C ALA A 638 -30.68 4.07 39.86
N ILE A 639 -31.26 5.14 40.44
CA ILE A 639 -30.71 6.51 40.43
C ILE A 639 -29.54 6.79 41.38
N GLY A 640 -29.35 6.01 42.45
CA GLY A 640 -28.35 6.31 43.48
C GLY A 640 -26.89 6.18 43.01
N ASP A 641 -25.96 6.87 43.66
CA ASP A 641 -24.53 6.89 43.29
C ASP A 641 -23.88 5.50 43.24
N LEU A 642 -24.18 4.65 44.22
CA LEU A 642 -23.71 3.27 44.22
C LEU A 642 -24.28 2.46 43.05
N ASN A 643 -25.51 2.76 42.62
CA ASN A 643 -26.11 2.11 41.46
C ASN A 643 -25.45 2.60 40.16
N ARG A 644 -25.12 3.90 40.05
CA ARG A 644 -24.37 4.45 38.91
C ARG A 644 -23.02 3.75 38.75
N ARG A 645 -22.28 3.56 39.84
CA ARG A 645 -21.01 2.82 39.81
C ARG A 645 -21.18 1.33 39.54
N ASP A 646 -22.06 0.64 40.26
CA ASP A 646 -22.11 -0.83 40.20
C ASP A 646 -22.92 -1.35 39.00
N ILE A 647 -24.01 -0.67 38.62
CA ILE A 647 -25.00 -1.20 37.66
C ILE A 647 -24.90 -0.51 36.30
N TRP A 648 -24.72 0.82 36.26
CA TRP A 648 -24.69 1.55 34.98
C TRP A 648 -23.36 1.37 34.24
N GLU A 649 -22.23 1.39 34.95
CA GLU A 649 -20.90 1.20 34.35
C GLU A 649 -20.82 -0.07 33.48
N PRO A 650 -21.20 -1.27 33.96
CA PRO A 650 -21.18 -2.48 33.12
C PRO A 650 -21.99 -2.35 31.82
N VAL A 651 -23.09 -1.60 31.84
CA VAL A 651 -24.00 -1.41 30.68
C VAL A 651 -23.42 -0.41 29.68
N LEU A 652 -22.79 0.66 30.16
CA LEU A 652 -22.14 1.67 29.31
C LEU A 652 -20.80 1.20 28.72
N ARG A 653 -20.17 0.19 29.34
CA ARG A 653 -18.94 -0.45 28.84
C ARG A 653 -19.18 -1.44 27.68
N ILE A 654 -20.43 -1.73 27.31
CA ILE A 654 -20.72 -2.66 26.21
C ILE A 654 -20.28 -2.05 24.89
N GLY A 655 -19.21 -2.60 24.28
CA GLY A 655 -18.64 -2.09 23.03
C GLY A 655 -17.75 -0.85 23.19
N THR A 656 -17.42 -0.46 24.42
CA THR A 656 -16.48 0.63 24.75
C THR A 656 -15.24 0.04 25.41
N ILE A 657 -14.09 0.11 24.74
CA ILE A 657 -12.85 -0.53 25.17
C ILE A 657 -11.94 0.51 25.79
N GLU A 658 -11.58 0.29 27.05
CA GLU A 658 -10.71 1.21 27.81
C GLU A 658 -9.26 1.14 27.31
N VAL A 659 -8.63 2.29 27.14
CA VAL A 659 -7.21 2.42 26.78
C VAL A 659 -6.39 2.73 28.02
N LEU A 660 -5.51 1.81 28.40
CA LEU A 660 -4.69 1.88 29.61
C LEU A 660 -3.33 2.55 29.35
N GLY A 661 -2.80 3.18 30.41
CA GLY A 661 -1.40 3.62 30.48
C GLY A 661 -1.20 5.14 30.64
N SER A 662 -2.21 5.98 30.38
CA SER A 662 -2.07 7.43 30.47
C SER A 662 -3.46 8.10 30.57
N ALA A 663 -3.64 9.29 29.99
CA ALA A 663 -4.88 10.06 29.99
C ALA A 663 -6.11 9.18 29.66
N PRO A 664 -7.24 9.36 30.37
CA PRO A 664 -8.47 8.62 30.13
C PRO A 664 -8.87 8.67 28.66
N SER A 665 -8.90 7.50 28.03
CA SER A 665 -9.24 7.32 26.62
C SER A 665 -9.91 5.97 26.44
N ALA A 666 -10.77 5.88 25.43
CA ALA A 666 -11.43 4.63 25.08
C ALA A 666 -11.62 4.52 23.56
N ILE A 667 -11.85 3.31 23.09
CA ILE A 667 -12.21 3.02 21.71
C ILE A 667 -13.65 2.53 21.70
N VAL A 668 -14.53 3.26 21.03
CA VAL A 668 -15.88 2.81 20.72
C VAL A 668 -15.80 1.90 19.49
N ALA A 669 -16.12 0.62 19.66
CA ALA A 669 -15.97 -0.37 18.60
C ALA A 669 -17.23 -0.47 17.70
N PRO A 670 -17.11 -1.06 16.49
CA PRO A 670 -18.23 -1.27 15.57
C PRO A 670 -19.38 -2.08 16.15
N TRP A 671 -19.12 -2.90 17.17
CA TRP A 671 -20.13 -3.70 17.87
C TRP A 671 -20.78 -3.00 19.06
N HIS A 672 -20.46 -1.73 19.35
CA HIS A 672 -21.25 -0.95 20.31
C HIS A 672 -22.72 -0.89 19.87
N PRO A 673 -23.72 -1.03 20.77
CA PRO A 673 -25.14 -1.08 20.41
C PRO A 673 -25.59 0.07 19.49
N LEU A 674 -25.24 1.31 19.81
CA LEU A 674 -25.58 2.46 18.96
C LEU A 674 -24.77 2.52 17.66
N ARG A 675 -23.53 2.00 17.65
CA ARG A 675 -22.67 2.01 16.45
C ARG A 675 -23.18 0.99 15.42
N LEU A 676 -23.61 -0.19 15.88
CA LEU A 676 -24.26 -1.19 15.02
C LEU A 676 -25.46 -0.60 14.29
N ALA A 677 -26.33 0.11 15.01
CA ALA A 677 -27.50 0.77 14.43
C ALA A 677 -27.11 1.94 13.50
N GLY A 678 -26.14 2.77 13.89
CA GLY A 678 -25.65 3.88 13.09
C GLY A 678 -25.07 3.42 11.74
N VAL A 679 -24.17 2.43 11.74
CA VAL A 679 -23.59 1.90 10.49
C VAL A 679 -24.65 1.24 9.62
N ALA A 680 -25.61 0.55 10.23
CA ALA A 680 -26.77 -0.02 9.55
C ALA A 680 -27.67 1.05 8.91
N ALA A 681 -27.83 2.21 9.55
CA ALA A 681 -28.55 3.36 9.01
C ALA A 681 -27.80 4.01 7.84
N LYS A 682 -26.47 4.23 7.95
CA LYS A 682 -25.64 4.76 6.85
C LYS A 682 -25.77 3.92 5.59
N MET A 683 -25.65 2.60 5.74
CA MET A 683 -25.68 1.68 4.59
C MET A 683 -27.06 1.71 3.91
N ARG A 684 -28.15 1.80 4.68
CA ARG A 684 -29.51 1.96 4.15
C ARG A 684 -29.72 3.31 3.48
N SER A 685 -29.15 4.39 4.01
CA SER A 685 -29.23 5.72 3.41
C SER A 685 -28.59 5.74 2.02
N VAL A 686 -27.39 5.18 1.86
CA VAL A 686 -26.72 5.06 0.55
C VAL A 686 -27.52 4.15 -0.39
N ALA A 687 -28.02 3.02 0.10
CA ALA A 687 -28.82 2.11 -0.71
C ALA A 687 -30.15 2.73 -1.16
N GLY A 688 -30.85 3.44 -0.26
CA GLY A 688 -32.08 4.15 -0.58
C GLY A 688 -31.87 5.31 -1.56
N LEU A 689 -30.74 6.02 -1.46
CA LEU A 689 -30.35 7.00 -2.47
C LEU A 689 -30.13 6.34 -3.83
N ALA A 690 -29.36 5.25 -3.87
CA ALA A 690 -29.10 4.54 -5.13
C ALA A 690 -30.40 4.01 -5.76
N ASP A 691 -31.30 3.43 -4.97
CA ASP A 691 -32.62 2.97 -5.42
C ASP A 691 -33.46 4.13 -5.98
N TYR A 692 -33.50 5.26 -5.27
CA TYR A 692 -34.17 6.47 -5.75
C TYR A 692 -33.59 6.98 -7.08
N LEU A 693 -32.27 7.01 -7.23
CA LEU A 693 -31.62 7.47 -8.47
C LEU A 693 -31.81 6.51 -9.65
N LEU A 694 -31.91 5.20 -9.38
CA LEU A 694 -32.13 4.17 -10.39
C LEU A 694 -33.62 4.00 -10.74
N SER A 695 -34.53 4.56 -9.96
CA SER A 695 -35.96 4.62 -10.29
C SER A 695 -36.24 5.54 -11.49
N ASP A 696 -37.46 5.49 -12.02
CA ASP A 696 -37.92 6.29 -13.16
C ASP A 696 -38.13 7.79 -12.83
N VAL A 697 -37.64 8.25 -11.68
CA VAL A 697 -37.78 9.66 -11.27
C VAL A 697 -36.82 10.54 -12.09
N GLU A 698 -37.34 11.68 -12.55
CA GLU A 698 -36.51 12.78 -13.06
C GLU A 698 -35.84 13.48 -11.87
N VAL A 699 -34.54 13.27 -11.72
CA VAL A 699 -33.75 13.85 -10.63
C VAL A 699 -33.08 15.12 -11.12
N ASN A 700 -33.46 16.25 -10.54
CA ASN A 700 -32.74 17.51 -10.70
C ASN A 700 -31.80 17.70 -9.50
N PHE A 701 -30.50 17.52 -9.72
CA PHE A 701 -29.49 17.66 -8.68
C PHE A 701 -29.17 19.11 -8.30
N GLY A 702 -29.59 20.11 -9.10
CA GLY A 702 -29.07 21.48 -8.96
C GLY A 702 -27.55 21.50 -9.20
N ASP A 703 -26.77 21.57 -8.10
CA ASP A 703 -25.32 21.33 -8.13
C ASP A 703 -25.01 19.93 -7.59
N SER A 704 -24.76 18.98 -8.51
CA SER A 704 -24.44 17.60 -8.16
C SER A 704 -23.18 17.48 -7.30
N ARG A 705 -22.17 18.32 -7.54
CA ARG A 705 -20.91 18.25 -6.80
C ARG A 705 -21.09 18.63 -5.34
N LEU A 706 -21.93 19.64 -5.08
CA LEU A 706 -22.26 20.06 -3.72
C LEU A 706 -23.08 18.98 -3.01
N PHE A 707 -24.15 18.47 -3.63
CA PHE A 707 -24.99 17.42 -3.06
C PHE A 707 -24.21 16.15 -2.69
N PHE A 708 -23.42 15.61 -3.62
CA PHE A 708 -22.58 14.45 -3.35
C PHE A 708 -21.40 14.79 -2.43
N GLY A 709 -20.98 16.05 -2.36
CA GLY A 709 -20.04 16.56 -1.36
C GLY A 709 -20.58 16.40 0.06
N ASP A 710 -21.75 16.98 0.32
CA ASP A 710 -22.40 16.95 1.63
C ASP A 710 -22.68 15.51 2.09
N LEU A 711 -23.13 14.63 1.19
CA LEU A 711 -23.36 13.21 1.50
C LEU A 711 -22.08 12.46 1.89
N ARG A 712 -20.94 12.77 1.29
CA ARG A 712 -19.66 12.17 1.68
C ARG A 712 -19.25 12.64 3.07
N ASP A 713 -19.46 13.91 3.38
CA ASP A 713 -19.19 14.46 4.70
C ASP A 713 -20.12 13.82 5.76
N GLU A 714 -21.39 13.59 5.43
CA GLU A 714 -22.33 12.82 6.26
C GLU A 714 -21.86 11.38 6.53
N LEU A 715 -21.33 10.70 5.51
CA LEU A 715 -20.79 9.33 5.67
C LEU A 715 -19.52 9.29 6.53
N SER A 716 -18.70 10.36 6.51
CA SER A 716 -17.50 10.44 7.34
C SER A 716 -17.84 10.52 8.83
N HIS A 717 -18.98 11.11 9.19
CA HIS A 717 -19.41 11.31 10.56
C HIS A 717 -19.78 9.97 11.24
N PRO A 718 -19.31 9.65 12.46
CA PRO A 718 -19.55 8.35 13.13
C PRO A 718 -21.03 8.02 13.46
N LEU A 719 -21.91 9.02 13.38
CA LEU A 719 -23.30 9.05 13.86
C LEU A 719 -23.41 8.87 15.38
N TYR A 720 -23.27 7.65 15.88
CA TYR A 720 -23.47 7.33 17.30
C TYR A 720 -22.57 6.21 17.80
N PRO A 721 -22.20 6.21 19.09
CA PRO A 721 -22.25 7.36 19.99
C PRO A 721 -21.14 8.37 19.64
N GLU A 722 -21.36 9.64 19.96
CA GLU A 722 -20.38 10.74 19.79
C GLU A 722 -19.59 11.00 21.09
N VAL A 723 -20.15 10.59 22.23
CA VAL A 723 -19.55 10.67 23.56
C VAL A 723 -19.56 9.32 24.24
N ALA A 724 -18.72 9.14 25.25
CA ALA A 724 -18.69 7.94 26.07
C ALA A 724 -18.24 8.28 27.49
N VAL A 725 -18.38 7.32 28.40
CA VAL A 725 -17.83 7.42 29.75
C VAL A 725 -16.45 6.77 29.78
N GLY A 726 -15.45 7.56 30.15
CA GLY A 726 -14.11 7.09 30.52
C GLY A 726 -13.96 6.99 32.03
N TYR A 727 -12.84 6.43 32.47
CA TYR A 727 -12.52 6.34 33.88
C TYR A 727 -11.09 6.81 34.10
N ASP A 728 -10.92 7.79 34.99
CA ASP A 728 -9.63 8.11 35.58
C ASP A 728 -9.52 7.35 36.90
N SER A 729 -8.81 6.22 36.86
CA SER A 729 -8.77 5.25 37.95
C SER A 729 -10.16 4.70 38.31
N SER A 730 -10.90 5.39 39.17
CA SER A 730 -12.28 5.05 39.55
C SER A 730 -13.29 6.18 39.31
N GLU A 731 -12.83 7.35 38.90
CA GLU A 731 -13.66 8.52 38.67
C GLU A 731 -14.19 8.52 37.23
N PRO A 732 -15.51 8.56 37.01
CA PRO A 732 -16.07 8.66 35.67
C PRO A 732 -15.77 10.05 35.08
N VAL A 733 -15.32 10.08 33.83
CA VAL A 733 -15.01 11.30 33.07
C VAL A 733 -15.70 11.27 31.71
N LEU A 734 -16.07 12.44 31.19
CA LEU A 734 -16.62 12.55 29.84
C LEU A 734 -15.52 12.34 28.81
N LEU A 735 -15.79 11.47 27.82
CA LEU A 735 -14.99 11.33 26.61
C LEU A 735 -15.83 11.74 25.40
N THR A 736 -15.19 12.33 24.40
CA THR A 736 -15.78 12.76 23.13
C THR A 736 -14.98 12.20 21.97
N GLU A 737 -15.63 11.97 20.85
CA GLU A 737 -14.98 11.52 19.62
C GLU A 737 -13.89 12.50 19.16
N THR A 738 -12.77 11.93 18.72
CA THR A 738 -11.58 12.66 18.24
C THR A 738 -11.10 12.17 16.88
N SER A 739 -11.20 10.86 16.64
CA SER A 739 -10.90 10.25 15.34
C SER A 739 -11.82 9.05 15.10
N THR A 740 -12.15 8.80 13.84
CA THR A 740 -12.93 7.63 13.43
C THR A 740 -12.30 6.95 12.22
N VAL A 741 -12.09 5.64 12.31
CA VAL A 741 -11.51 4.80 11.24
C VAL A 741 -12.23 3.45 11.24
N ASN A 742 -12.72 3.00 10.08
CA ASN A 742 -13.38 1.70 9.92
C ASN A 742 -14.52 1.45 10.94
N ASP A 743 -15.28 2.51 11.27
CA ASP A 743 -16.35 2.54 12.29
C ASP A 743 -15.90 2.36 13.75
N TYR A 744 -14.60 2.30 14.02
CA TYR A 744 -14.02 2.51 15.35
C TYR A 744 -13.86 4.00 15.59
N SER A 745 -14.19 4.47 16.79
CA SER A 745 -13.95 5.85 17.19
C SER A 745 -13.06 5.92 18.42
N LEU A 746 -11.99 6.70 18.35
CA LEU A 746 -11.18 7.06 19.51
C LEU A 746 -11.90 8.19 20.24
N VAL A 747 -12.20 7.96 21.51
CA VAL A 747 -12.85 8.94 22.38
C VAL A 747 -11.88 9.35 23.49
N GLU A 748 -11.75 10.66 23.69
CA GLU A 748 -10.79 11.26 24.61
C GLU A 748 -11.44 12.40 25.38
N ARG A 749 -10.76 12.88 26.43
CA ARG A 749 -11.27 14.00 27.22
C ARG A 749 -11.52 15.22 26.34
N PRO A 750 -12.68 15.88 26.45
CA PRO A 750 -13.00 17.02 25.63
C PRO A 750 -12.09 18.22 25.91
N VAL A 751 -11.66 18.38 27.15
CA VAL A 751 -10.70 19.39 27.56
C VAL A 751 -9.46 18.67 28.05
N ARG A 752 -8.34 18.95 27.38
CA ARG A 752 -7.04 18.34 27.67
C ARG A 752 -6.39 19.04 28.85
N ASP A 753 -5.81 18.28 29.77
CA ASP A 753 -4.88 18.86 30.74
C ASP A 753 -3.61 19.25 29.98
N PRO A 754 -3.01 20.43 30.24
CA PRO A 754 -1.76 20.80 29.62
C PRO A 754 -0.72 19.68 29.72
N SER A 755 -0.60 18.98 30.84
CA SER A 755 0.38 17.91 31.07
C SER A 755 0.20 16.64 30.22
N GLU A 756 -0.96 16.44 29.59
CA GLU A 756 -1.24 15.28 28.74
C GLU A 756 -0.62 15.45 27.34
N ALA A 757 0.04 14.39 26.83
CA ALA A 757 0.57 14.38 25.47
C ALA A 757 -0.54 14.34 24.43
N THR A 758 -0.35 15.00 23.28
CA THR A 758 -1.33 15.00 22.18
C THR A 758 -1.50 13.60 21.60
N THR A 759 -2.74 13.14 21.55
CA THR A 759 -3.12 11.84 20.99
C THR A 759 -3.97 12.02 19.72
N ASP A 760 -3.66 11.20 18.70
CA ASP A 760 -4.34 11.01 17.41
C ASP A 760 -4.85 12.23 16.60
N VAL A 761 -4.31 13.43 16.78
CA VAL A 761 -4.63 14.53 15.84
C VAL A 761 -3.83 14.29 14.56
N ASP A 762 -4.51 13.95 13.46
CA ASP A 762 -3.87 13.80 12.15
C ASP A 762 -3.30 15.17 11.71
N PRO A 763 -1.97 15.36 11.73
CA PRO A 763 -1.38 16.64 11.37
C PRO A 763 -1.59 16.98 9.89
N SER A 764 -1.94 15.99 9.06
CA SER A 764 -2.15 16.13 7.62
C SER A 764 -3.39 16.97 7.30
N GLU A 765 -4.45 16.86 8.12
CA GLU A 765 -5.68 17.64 7.95
C GLU A 765 -5.41 19.12 8.18
N ALA A 766 -4.78 19.44 9.32
CA ALA A 766 -4.38 20.80 9.65
C ALA A 766 -3.39 21.37 8.62
N ALA A 767 -2.42 20.57 8.18
CA ALA A 767 -1.50 20.93 7.11
C ALA A 767 -2.21 21.22 5.78
N ARG A 768 -3.23 20.44 5.41
CA ARG A 768 -4.03 20.65 4.19
C ARG A 768 -4.84 21.95 4.28
N GLN A 769 -5.41 22.26 5.45
CA GLN A 769 -6.12 23.53 5.68
C GLN A 769 -5.16 24.72 5.64
N ILE A 770 -3.99 24.60 6.27
CA ILE A 770 -2.92 25.60 6.20
C ILE A 770 -2.55 25.85 4.74
N ARG A 771 -2.29 24.80 3.96
CA ARG A 771 -2.00 24.89 2.53
C ARG A 771 -3.11 25.60 1.76
N ALA A 772 -4.36 25.19 1.89
CA ALA A 772 -5.49 25.79 1.17
C ALA A 772 -5.67 27.28 1.51
N LEU A 773 -5.39 27.68 2.75
CA LEU A 773 -5.41 29.07 3.16
C LEU A 773 -4.24 29.87 2.57
N LEU A 774 -3.06 29.26 2.46
CA LEU A 774 -1.88 29.88 1.87
C LEU A 774 -2.02 30.05 0.36
N GLU A 775 -2.59 29.07 -0.34
CA GLU A 775 -2.92 29.19 -1.78
C GLU A 775 -3.82 30.43 -1.98
N ARG A 776 -4.90 30.55 -1.20
CA ARG A 776 -5.78 31.74 -1.24
C ARG A 776 -5.07 33.03 -0.84
N TYR A 777 -4.14 32.98 0.12
CA TYR A 777 -3.36 34.15 0.53
C TYR A 777 -2.41 34.61 -0.58
N LEU A 778 -1.73 33.69 -1.25
CA LEU A 778 -0.82 33.96 -2.37
C LEU A 778 -1.57 34.43 -3.62
N ASP A 779 -2.79 33.95 -3.84
CA ASP A 779 -3.69 34.47 -4.89
C ASP A 779 -4.03 35.95 -4.65
N LEU A 780 -4.23 36.34 -3.39
CA LEU A 780 -4.52 37.72 -2.99
C LEU A 780 -3.27 38.61 -2.93
N GLN A 781 -2.11 38.06 -2.57
CA GLN A 781 -0.84 38.79 -2.41
C GLN A 781 0.31 38.08 -3.16
N PRO A 782 0.38 38.17 -4.51
CA PRO A 782 1.37 37.45 -5.29
C PRO A 782 2.82 37.86 -5.05
N HIS A 783 3.08 39.08 -4.56
CA HIS A 783 4.43 39.58 -4.31
C HIS A 783 5.12 38.92 -3.10
N GLU A 784 4.33 38.32 -2.18
CA GLU A 784 4.86 37.61 -1.01
C GLU A 784 5.38 36.19 -1.34
N ARG A 785 5.25 35.72 -2.61
CA ARG A 785 5.74 34.40 -3.06
C ARG A 785 7.25 34.20 -2.83
N SER A 786 8.01 35.30 -2.87
CA SER A 786 9.48 35.29 -2.76
C SER A 786 10.00 35.23 -1.32
N ASN A 787 9.18 35.57 -0.32
CA ASN A 787 9.60 35.62 1.08
C ASN A 787 8.42 35.41 2.05
N LEU A 788 7.78 34.24 1.99
CA LEU A 788 6.65 33.91 2.85
C LEU A 788 7.13 33.35 4.19
N SER A 789 6.67 33.92 5.30
CA SER A 789 6.98 33.47 6.66
C SER A 789 5.72 33.10 7.44
N ILE A 790 5.65 31.84 7.86
CA ILE A 790 4.50 31.25 8.55
C ILE A 790 4.91 30.87 9.97
N MET A 791 4.10 31.20 10.98
CA MET A 791 4.34 30.78 12.36
C MET A 791 3.28 29.77 12.84
N LEU A 792 3.72 28.60 13.29
CA LEU A 792 2.94 27.64 14.07
C LEU A 792 3.10 27.96 15.56
N TYR A 793 2.09 28.62 16.14
CA TYR A 793 2.13 29.06 17.54
C TYR A 793 1.56 27.99 18.48
N ASN A 794 2.32 27.72 19.54
CA ASN A 794 2.02 26.76 20.61
C ASN A 794 1.82 25.33 20.10
N CYS A 795 2.73 24.88 19.23
CA CYS A 795 2.76 23.52 18.72
C CYS A 795 3.41 22.56 19.73
N ASP A 796 2.75 21.45 20.06
CA ASP A 796 3.16 20.52 21.12
C ASP A 796 3.81 19.23 20.59
N ALA A 797 3.74 18.98 19.28
CA ALA A 797 4.29 17.79 18.64
C ALA A 797 5.02 18.14 17.33
N ALA A 798 6.04 17.36 16.97
CA ALA A 798 6.79 17.52 15.72
C ALA A 798 5.97 17.17 14.46
N GLY A 799 4.86 16.45 14.61
CA GLY A 799 4.02 15.98 13.49
C GLY A 799 3.44 17.11 12.64
N LEU A 800 2.91 18.18 13.25
CA LEU A 800 2.29 19.29 12.53
C LEU A 800 3.28 20.10 11.68
N PRO A 801 4.46 20.51 12.19
CA PRO A 801 5.48 21.16 11.38
C PRO A 801 5.90 20.31 10.18
N LEU A 802 6.16 19.01 10.37
CA LEU A 802 6.56 18.10 9.30
C LEU A 802 5.45 17.93 8.24
N ALA A 803 4.22 17.70 8.67
CA ALA A 803 3.08 17.57 7.75
C ALA A 803 2.82 18.86 6.97
N THR A 804 2.98 20.02 7.60
CA THR A 804 2.84 21.33 6.94
C THR A 804 3.89 21.50 5.85
N VAL A 805 5.15 21.18 6.16
CA VAL A 805 6.26 21.22 5.20
C VAL A 805 6.03 20.24 4.04
N SER A 806 5.61 19.01 4.32
CA SER A 806 5.28 18.00 3.30
C SER A 806 4.09 18.41 2.42
N ALA A 807 3.07 19.04 2.99
CA ALA A 807 1.96 19.56 2.21
C ALA A 807 2.40 20.72 1.30
N LEU A 808 3.30 21.58 1.78
CA LEU A 808 3.80 22.74 1.05
C LEU A 808 4.83 22.41 -0.02
N SER A 809 5.61 21.34 0.11
CA SER A 809 6.57 20.92 -0.91
C SER A 809 5.90 20.70 -2.28
N SER A 810 4.67 20.16 -2.28
CA SER A 810 3.88 19.95 -3.51
C SER A 810 3.49 21.24 -4.25
N VAL A 811 3.42 22.38 -3.55
CA VAL A 811 3.16 23.71 -4.14
C VAL A 811 4.44 24.29 -4.75
N GLN A 812 5.61 23.89 -4.24
CA GLN A 812 6.91 24.37 -4.71
C GLN A 812 7.24 23.87 -6.12
N ASP A 813 6.82 22.67 -6.48
CA ASP A 813 7.07 22.07 -7.79
C ASP A 813 6.38 22.83 -8.93
N GLN A 814 5.45 23.74 -8.63
CA GLN A 814 4.64 24.46 -9.61
C GLN A 814 4.98 25.95 -9.74
N GLU A 815 5.43 26.64 -8.67
CA GLU A 815 5.41 28.13 -8.64
C GLU A 815 6.64 28.85 -8.02
N GLU A 816 7.80 28.19 -7.82
CA GLU A 816 9.02 28.82 -7.23
C GLU A 816 8.77 29.58 -5.90
N VAL A 817 7.96 29.02 -5.00
CA VAL A 817 7.61 29.65 -3.71
C VAL A 817 8.67 29.38 -2.64
N HIS A 818 9.16 30.44 -1.97
CA HIS A 818 10.03 30.35 -0.80
C HIS A 818 9.23 30.53 0.49
N CYS A 819 9.19 29.50 1.34
CA CYS A 819 8.39 29.49 2.56
C CYS A 819 9.21 29.06 3.79
N ASN A 820 9.17 29.91 4.83
CA ASN A 820 9.78 29.68 6.13
C ASN A 820 8.70 29.27 7.15
N VAL A 821 8.80 28.06 7.71
CA VAL A 821 7.90 27.59 8.77
C VAL A 821 8.57 27.79 10.13
N LEU A 822 7.99 28.65 10.96
CA LEU A 822 8.49 29.02 12.28
C LEU A 822 7.67 28.31 13.36
N VAL A 823 8.32 27.61 14.28
CA VAL A 823 7.65 26.96 15.42
C VAL A 823 7.94 27.73 16.70
N ARG A 824 6.88 27.98 17.50
CA ARG A 824 6.99 28.63 18.80
C ARG A 824 6.11 27.93 19.82
N HIS A 825 6.52 27.93 21.09
CA HIS A 825 5.71 27.43 22.20
C HIS A 825 5.88 28.32 23.45
N ARG A 826 4.86 28.41 24.32
CA ARG A 826 4.92 29.21 25.57
C ARG A 826 5.85 28.59 26.63
N ASP A 827 5.83 27.27 26.71
CA ASP A 827 6.71 26.46 27.56
C ASP A 827 7.99 26.07 26.81
N ARG A 828 9.14 26.42 27.38
CA ARG A 828 10.46 26.13 26.84
C ARG A 828 10.80 24.64 26.85
N ALA A 829 10.33 23.89 27.86
CA ALA A 829 10.59 22.46 27.96
C ALA A 829 9.93 21.70 26.80
N ARG A 830 8.69 22.06 26.44
CA ARG A 830 8.00 21.47 25.29
C ARG A 830 8.61 21.86 23.97
N LEU A 831 9.01 23.12 23.80
CA LEU A 831 9.70 23.55 22.58
C LEU A 831 10.98 22.73 22.36
N SER A 832 11.74 22.49 23.42
CA SER A 832 12.91 21.62 23.39
C SER A 832 12.56 20.18 23.03
N GLY A 833 11.46 19.63 23.58
CA GLY A 833 10.98 18.29 23.26
C GLY A 833 10.58 18.13 21.78
N VAL A 834 9.82 19.09 21.24
CA VAL A 834 9.45 19.13 19.82
C VAL A 834 10.68 19.24 18.93
N TYR A 835 11.67 20.04 19.33
CA TYR A 835 12.93 20.16 18.60
C TYR A 835 13.71 18.84 18.57
N THR A 836 13.83 18.16 19.71
CA THR A 836 14.46 16.82 19.78
C THR A 836 13.73 15.82 18.89
N GLU A 837 12.40 15.78 18.94
CA GLU A 837 11.59 14.87 18.11
C GLU A 837 11.74 15.17 16.60
N LEU A 838 11.84 16.44 16.22
CA LEU A 838 12.11 16.85 14.84
C LEU A 838 13.50 16.37 14.36
N LEU A 839 14.53 16.49 15.21
CA LEU A 839 15.88 16.02 14.89
C LEU A 839 15.92 14.49 14.73
N GLU A 840 15.37 13.74 15.69
CA GLU A 840 15.32 12.28 15.65
C GLU A 840 14.59 11.74 14.41
N ARG A 841 13.52 12.42 13.96
CA ARG A 841 12.81 12.04 12.74
C ARG A 841 13.57 12.42 11.47
N SER A 842 14.28 13.54 11.47
CA SER A 842 15.09 13.97 10.32
C SER A 842 16.32 13.09 10.07
N GLU A 843 16.90 12.47 11.10
CA GLU A 843 18.04 11.55 10.94
C GLU A 843 17.66 10.20 10.30
N ASN A 844 16.39 9.80 10.40
CA ASN A 844 15.91 8.50 9.89
C ASN A 844 15.48 8.52 8.41
N ASP A 845 15.35 9.70 7.80
CA ASP A 845 14.90 9.87 6.42
C ASP A 845 15.85 10.80 5.65
N PRO A 846 16.62 10.31 4.66
CA PRO A 846 17.61 11.10 3.92
C PRO A 846 17.00 12.21 3.05
N ASP A 847 15.67 12.19 2.84
CA ASP A 847 14.92 13.25 2.14
C ASP A 847 14.29 14.28 3.11
N ALA A 848 14.52 14.16 4.42
CA ALA A 848 13.92 15.05 5.42
C ALA A 848 14.51 16.47 5.44
N VAL A 849 13.66 17.44 5.75
CA VAL A 849 13.98 18.88 5.72
C VAL A 849 14.95 19.29 6.83
N VAL A 850 15.92 20.14 6.47
CA VAL A 850 16.94 20.70 7.39
C VAL A 850 16.29 21.60 8.44
N VAL A 851 16.38 21.19 9.71
CA VAL A 851 15.99 21.99 10.89
C VAL A 851 17.17 22.88 11.29
N SER A 852 16.99 24.20 11.38
CA SER A 852 18.08 25.12 11.75
C SER A 852 17.67 26.11 12.84
N GLU A 853 18.52 26.30 13.86
CA GLU A 853 18.30 27.29 14.93
C GLU A 853 18.79 28.71 14.57
N THR A 854 19.80 28.86 13.70
CA THR A 854 20.70 30.03 13.78
C THR A 854 21.05 30.78 12.49
N SER A 855 20.46 30.52 11.32
CA SER A 855 20.76 31.36 10.14
C SER A 855 19.58 31.66 9.21
N ARG A 856 19.22 32.95 9.13
CA ARG A 856 18.32 33.52 8.10
C ARG A 856 18.98 33.59 6.71
N ASN A 857 20.29 33.33 6.59
CA ASN A 857 21.11 33.67 5.41
C ASN A 857 21.56 32.49 4.53
N PHE A 858 20.94 31.31 4.66
CA PHE A 858 21.30 30.15 3.84
C PHE A 858 20.24 29.96 2.73
N MET A 859 20.60 29.44 1.56
CA MET A 859 19.73 29.42 0.37
C MET A 859 19.01 28.08 0.21
N SER A 860 18.16 27.69 1.18
CA SER A 860 17.30 26.50 1.02
C SER A 860 15.83 26.91 0.85
N LYS A 861 15.13 26.24 -0.09
CA LYS A 861 13.79 26.60 -0.56
C LYS A 861 12.66 26.40 0.47
N LEU A 862 12.85 25.55 1.49
CA LEU A 862 11.90 25.29 2.59
C LEU A 862 12.68 25.05 3.90
N ARG A 863 12.22 25.62 5.02
CA ARG A 863 12.93 25.59 6.32
C ARG A 863 11.96 25.48 7.50
N ILE A 864 12.40 24.78 8.55
CA ILE A 864 11.78 24.83 9.88
C ILE A 864 12.72 25.63 10.80
N GLY A 865 12.28 26.81 11.25
CA GLY A 865 12.98 27.64 12.23
C GLY A 865 12.30 27.61 13.60
N VAL A 866 13.08 27.45 14.67
CA VAL A 866 12.54 27.46 16.05
C VAL A 866 12.84 28.82 16.70
N MET A 867 11.80 29.53 17.14
CA MET A 867 11.95 30.83 17.80
C MET A 867 11.82 30.71 19.31
N LEU A 868 12.90 31.00 20.04
CA LEU A 868 12.90 31.13 21.50
C LEU A 868 12.38 32.52 21.92
N ASP A 869 11.75 32.59 23.09
CA ASP A 869 11.27 33.83 23.68
C ASP A 869 12.49 34.67 24.13
N VAL A 870 13.05 35.49 23.25
CA VAL A 870 14.03 36.50 23.66
C VAL A 870 13.25 37.63 24.31
N ALA A 871 13.21 37.60 25.64
CA ALA A 871 12.82 38.76 26.44
C ALA A 871 13.80 39.91 26.10
N GLY A 872 13.40 40.79 25.17
CA GLY A 872 14.16 41.98 24.79
C GLY A 872 14.66 42.08 23.34
N GLY A 873 14.07 41.37 22.37
CA GLY A 873 14.42 41.53 20.95
C GLY A 873 14.00 42.88 20.35
N SER A 874 14.93 43.56 19.69
CA SER A 874 14.88 44.95 19.23
C SER A 874 13.67 45.33 18.38
N LYS A 875 13.12 46.52 18.64
CA LYS A 875 12.36 47.33 17.67
C LYS A 875 13.28 47.74 16.51
N SER A 876 13.69 46.82 15.64
CA SER A 876 14.31 47.17 14.36
C SER A 876 13.19 47.32 13.32
N GLY A 877 13.21 48.44 12.62
CA GLY A 877 12.06 49.04 11.92
C GLY A 877 11.33 48.16 10.89
N GLY A 878 10.02 48.39 10.82
CA GLY A 878 9.20 48.44 9.60
C GLY A 878 8.96 47.17 8.78
N ALA A 879 9.80 46.13 8.88
CA ALA A 879 9.62 44.89 8.13
C ALA A 879 8.70 43.93 8.90
N ARG A 880 7.66 43.41 8.23
CA ARG A 880 6.83 42.32 8.76
C ARG A 880 7.70 41.07 8.90
N GLU A 881 7.93 40.59 10.12
CA GLU A 881 8.73 39.36 10.36
C GLU A 881 7.91 38.06 10.16
N ILE A 882 6.58 38.13 10.17
CA ILE A 882 5.66 36.98 10.05
C ILE A 882 4.43 37.42 9.26
N ASP A 883 4.08 36.68 8.20
CA ASP A 883 2.92 36.98 7.36
C ASP A 883 1.64 36.35 7.91
N VAL A 884 1.72 35.06 8.25
CA VAL A 884 0.58 34.27 8.74
C VAL A 884 0.96 33.51 10.01
N ALA A 885 0.17 33.70 11.08
CA ALA A 885 0.33 32.97 12.33
C ALA A 885 -0.85 32.02 12.54
N PHE A 886 -0.57 30.73 12.62
CA PHE A 886 -1.56 29.68 12.89
C PHE A 886 -1.59 29.36 14.38
N LEU A 887 -2.80 29.39 14.94
CA LEU A 887 -3.11 29.07 16.34
C LEU A 887 -3.76 27.69 16.39
N HIS A 888 -2.97 26.62 16.21
CA HIS A 888 -3.51 25.26 16.26
C HIS A 888 -3.79 24.85 17.71
N ASP A 889 -5.04 24.49 18.00
CA ASP A 889 -5.51 24.05 19.33
C ASP A 889 -5.29 25.00 20.51
N VAL A 890 -4.93 26.27 20.27
CA VAL A 890 -4.63 27.22 21.36
C VAL A 890 -5.91 27.69 22.06
N VAL A 891 -6.96 27.93 21.28
CA VAL A 891 -8.27 28.36 21.78
C VAL A 891 -9.01 27.19 22.44
N SER A 892 -8.91 25.99 21.87
CA SER A 892 -9.55 24.78 22.41
C SER A 892 -8.97 24.40 23.79
N ARG A 893 -7.68 24.62 24.05
CA ARG A 893 -7.06 24.42 25.38
C ARG A 893 -7.60 25.33 26.49
N GLN A 894 -8.20 26.46 26.15
CA GLN A 894 -8.79 27.37 27.13
C GLN A 894 -10.29 27.09 27.35
N SER A 895 -10.84 26.07 26.67
CA SER A 895 -12.22 25.65 26.85
C SER A 895 -12.40 24.90 28.16
N ARG A 896 -13.62 24.96 28.69
CA ARG A 896 -14.07 24.18 29.84
C ARG A 896 -15.23 23.29 29.44
N GLU A 897 -15.30 22.14 30.06
CA GLU A 897 -16.46 21.25 29.97
C GLU A 897 -17.64 21.88 30.73
N GLN A 898 -18.80 21.94 30.09
CA GLN A 898 -20.07 22.32 30.70
C GLN A 898 -21.21 21.43 30.20
N TRP A 899 -22.24 21.30 31.04
CA TRP A 899 -23.46 20.58 30.73
C TRP A 899 -24.64 21.56 30.73
N PHE A 900 -25.44 21.55 29.66
CA PHE A 900 -26.58 22.45 29.52
C PHE A 900 -27.90 21.69 29.54
N PRO A 901 -28.89 22.14 30.35
CA PRO A 901 -30.23 21.59 30.29
C PRO A 901 -30.93 22.03 29.00
N VAL A 902 -31.66 21.11 28.39
CA VAL A 902 -32.47 21.31 27.18
C VAL A 902 -33.85 20.69 27.44
N PRO A 903 -34.96 21.37 27.09
CA PRO A 903 -36.29 20.80 27.30
C PRO A 903 -36.51 19.52 26.47
N THR A 904 -37.26 18.58 27.02
CA THR A 904 -37.73 17.41 26.27
C THR A 904 -38.68 17.85 25.15
N LEU A 905 -38.55 17.23 23.98
CA LEU A 905 -39.43 17.45 22.83
C LEU A 905 -40.34 16.23 22.64
N GLN A 906 -41.60 16.45 22.24
CA GLN A 906 -42.57 15.37 22.09
C GLN A 906 -42.28 14.46 20.89
N ASP A 907 -41.84 15.04 19.77
CA ASP A 907 -41.51 14.29 18.57
C ASP A 907 -39.99 14.22 18.43
N ASN A 908 -39.39 13.03 18.53
CA ASN A 908 -37.98 12.79 18.21
C ASN A 908 -37.88 12.02 16.88
N PRO A 909 -36.82 12.25 16.08
CA PRO A 909 -36.63 11.54 14.81
C PRO A 909 -36.27 10.06 15.06
N SER A 910 -36.56 9.20 14.09
CA SER A 910 -36.09 7.82 14.15
C SER A 910 -34.58 7.71 13.86
N LEU A 911 -33.97 6.58 14.23
CA LEU A 911 -32.56 6.28 13.92
C LEU A 911 -32.25 6.28 12.40
N LEU A 912 -33.25 6.03 11.56
CA LEU A 912 -33.08 5.97 10.10
C LEU A 912 -33.17 7.36 9.44
N GLU A 913 -33.90 8.29 10.04
CA GLU A 913 -34.12 9.64 9.51
C GLU A 913 -33.10 10.64 10.07
N HIS A 914 -32.57 10.38 11.26
CA HIS A 914 -31.67 11.33 11.92
C HIS A 914 -30.25 11.27 11.36
N VAL A 915 -29.78 12.42 10.88
CA VAL A 915 -28.40 12.61 10.41
C VAL A 915 -27.74 13.71 11.25
N PRO A 916 -26.98 13.37 12.30
CA PRO A 916 -26.27 14.32 13.17
C PRO A 916 -25.43 15.37 12.41
N ALA A 917 -24.75 14.96 11.33
CA ALA A 917 -23.86 15.82 10.56
C ALA A 917 -24.56 17.04 9.92
N ARG A 918 -25.90 17.01 9.77
CA ARG A 918 -26.70 18.12 9.23
C ARG A 918 -27.02 19.21 10.27
N TRP A 919 -26.72 18.98 11.55
CA TRP A 919 -27.07 19.89 12.63
C TRP A 919 -25.87 20.77 13.03
N SER A 920 -26.18 22.00 13.44
CA SER A 920 -25.17 22.89 14.02
C SER A 920 -24.85 22.48 15.46
N TYR A 921 -23.58 22.19 15.72
CA TYR A 921 -23.06 21.95 17.07
C TYR A 921 -22.79 23.26 17.81
N ARG A 922 -22.75 24.39 17.10
CA ARG A 922 -22.57 25.70 17.72
C ARG A 922 -23.88 26.14 18.36
N ARG A 923 -23.82 26.50 19.64
CA ARG A 923 -24.92 27.16 20.34
C ARG A 923 -25.03 28.61 19.88
N VAL A 924 -26.24 29.03 19.51
CA VAL A 924 -26.54 30.44 19.24
C VAL A 924 -26.56 31.18 20.58
N THR A 925 -25.69 32.18 20.70
CA THR A 925 -25.53 33.04 21.88
C THR A 925 -26.01 34.45 21.51
N ALA A 926 -26.51 35.21 22.49
CA ALA A 926 -26.91 36.60 22.28
C ALA A 926 -25.69 37.51 22.04
N GLU A 927 -25.88 38.70 21.44
CA GLU A 927 -24.79 39.62 21.09
C GLU A 927 -24.00 40.13 22.31
N ASP A 928 -24.62 40.14 23.49
CA ASP A 928 -24.02 40.57 24.77
C ASP A 928 -23.28 39.43 25.51
N GLU A 929 -23.33 38.19 25.02
CA GLU A 929 -22.63 37.06 25.62
C GLU A 929 -21.18 36.97 25.13
N LEU A 930 -20.23 37.22 26.04
CA LEU A 930 -18.78 37.05 25.79
C LEU A 930 -18.31 35.58 25.91
N LYS A 931 -19.18 34.64 25.54
CA LYS A 931 -18.91 33.20 25.59
C LYS A 931 -19.18 32.58 24.22
N ALA A 932 -18.36 31.61 23.83
CA ALA A 932 -18.66 30.78 22.68
C ALA A 932 -18.76 29.32 23.14
N THR A 933 -19.85 28.66 22.75
CA THR A 933 -20.20 27.31 23.21
C THR A 933 -20.43 26.41 22.00
N SER A 934 -19.81 25.24 22.01
CA SER A 934 -20.03 24.16 21.04
C SER A 934 -20.45 22.91 21.78
N TYR A 935 -21.57 22.31 21.39
CA TYR A 935 -21.99 21.00 21.87
C TYR A 935 -20.98 19.93 21.42
N LEU A 936 -20.86 18.89 22.24
CA LEU A 936 -20.01 17.71 21.97
C LEU A 936 -20.81 16.55 21.37
N THR A 937 -22.14 16.68 21.35
CA THR A 937 -23.07 15.75 20.70
C THR A 937 -24.08 16.56 19.90
N CYS A 938 -24.70 15.92 18.91
CA CYS A 938 -25.77 16.57 18.16
C CYS A 938 -26.89 17.02 19.13
N PRO A 939 -27.38 18.27 19.03
CA PRO A 939 -28.40 18.81 19.92
C PRO A 939 -29.79 18.22 19.67
N ARG A 940 -29.98 17.53 18.54
CA ARG A 940 -31.15 16.72 18.23
C ARG A 940 -30.76 15.25 18.27
N GLN A 941 -31.60 14.40 18.86
CA GLN A 941 -31.32 12.98 18.99
C GLN A 941 -32.60 12.15 18.84
N PRO A 942 -32.48 10.89 18.39
CA PRO A 942 -33.55 9.90 18.53
C PRO A 942 -33.72 9.51 20.01
N ASP A 943 -34.82 8.87 20.37
CA ASP A 943 -35.13 8.48 21.76
C ASP A 943 -34.00 7.67 22.42
N VAL A 944 -33.43 6.71 21.68
CA VAL A 944 -32.29 5.92 22.14
C VAL A 944 -31.02 6.76 22.34
N GLY A 945 -30.83 7.80 21.51
CA GLY A 945 -29.71 8.73 21.61
C GLY A 945 -29.83 9.57 22.88
N TRP A 946 -31.02 10.09 23.16
CA TRP A 946 -31.30 10.79 24.42
C TRP A 946 -31.10 9.89 25.64
N ALA A 947 -31.65 8.67 25.62
CA ALA A 947 -31.47 7.71 26.72
C ALA A 947 -29.98 7.43 27.01
N TYR A 948 -29.14 7.38 25.97
CA TYR A 948 -27.70 7.20 26.12
C TYR A 948 -26.99 8.45 26.64
N ILE A 949 -27.25 9.62 26.07
CA ILE A 949 -26.63 10.88 26.54
C ILE A 949 -27.01 11.17 27.98
N ASP A 950 -28.29 10.95 28.33
CA ASP A 950 -28.77 11.10 29.69
C ASP A 950 -28.11 10.10 30.64
N ALA A 951 -27.82 8.88 30.18
CA ALA A 951 -27.07 7.91 30.96
C ALA A 951 -25.61 8.34 31.20
N VAL A 952 -24.94 8.86 30.17
CA VAL A 952 -23.61 9.44 30.29
C VAL A 952 -23.63 10.64 31.26
N ALA A 953 -24.60 11.54 31.12
CA ALA A 953 -24.77 12.71 31.99
C ALA A 953 -24.98 12.31 33.45
N ASN A 954 -25.85 11.34 33.71
CA ASN A 954 -26.13 10.82 35.05
C ASN A 954 -24.88 10.27 35.73
N VAL A 955 -24.04 9.54 34.99
CA VAL A 955 -22.81 8.92 35.53
C VAL A 955 -21.70 9.96 35.72
N VAL A 956 -21.44 10.81 34.72
CA VAL A 956 -20.34 11.81 34.77
C VAL A 956 -20.64 12.92 35.78
N ARG A 957 -21.87 13.47 35.77
CA ARG A 957 -22.26 14.56 36.68
C ARG A 957 -22.57 14.07 38.10
N ARG A 958 -22.74 12.75 38.30
CA ARG A 958 -23.18 12.14 39.57
C ARG A 958 -24.50 12.75 40.07
N GLN A 959 -25.36 13.17 39.16
CA GLN A 959 -26.61 13.85 39.44
C GLN A 959 -27.68 13.34 38.49
N SER A 960 -28.89 13.15 39.01
CA SER A 960 -30.06 12.85 38.20
C SER A 960 -30.72 14.15 37.78
N HIS A 961 -31.30 14.15 36.58
CA HIS A 961 -32.10 15.26 36.08
C HIS A 961 -33.60 14.97 36.11
N GLY A 962 -34.39 16.02 35.94
CA GLY A 962 -35.86 15.94 35.88
C GLY A 962 -36.35 15.21 34.62
N PRO A 963 -37.59 14.69 34.63
CA PRO A 963 -38.17 13.96 33.51
C PRO A 963 -38.44 14.82 32.27
N ASP A 964 -38.47 16.16 32.42
CA ASP A 964 -38.80 17.13 31.36
C ASP A 964 -37.57 17.85 30.79
N GLU A 965 -36.37 17.40 31.14
CA GLU A 965 -35.11 17.98 30.69
C GLU A 965 -34.11 16.89 30.26
N HIS A 966 -33.32 17.18 29.24
CA HIS A 966 -32.13 16.45 28.84
C HIS A 966 -30.88 17.30 29.13
N TYR A 967 -29.71 16.69 29.18
CA TYR A 967 -28.46 17.44 29.34
C TYR A 967 -27.49 17.20 28.19
N LEU A 968 -27.05 18.29 27.56
CA LEU A 968 -26.06 18.25 26.48
C LEU A 968 -24.67 18.63 27.01
N PRO A 969 -23.65 17.81 26.75
CA PRO A 969 -22.27 18.18 27.01
C PRO A 969 -21.78 19.20 25.98
N ALA A 970 -20.98 20.16 26.41
CA ALA A 970 -20.44 21.22 25.58
C ALA A 970 -19.04 21.65 26.02
N ARG A 971 -18.26 22.14 25.06
CA ARG A 971 -17.05 22.93 25.30
C ARG A 971 -17.43 24.40 25.26
N GLN A 972 -17.10 25.14 26.30
CA GLN A 972 -17.31 26.58 26.38
C GLN A 972 -15.99 27.32 26.57
N ILE A 973 -15.79 28.38 25.78
CA ILE A 973 -14.73 29.37 26.00
C ILE A 973 -15.32 30.69 26.48
N SER A 974 -14.57 31.42 27.32
CA SER A 974 -14.91 32.77 27.75
C SER A 974 -13.86 33.75 27.23
N PHE A 975 -14.29 34.78 26.50
CA PHE A 975 -13.38 35.83 26.03
C PHE A 975 -12.88 36.74 27.16
N GLN A 976 -13.43 36.60 28.35
CA GLN A 976 -12.96 37.31 29.53
C GLN A 976 -11.73 36.64 30.19
N ASP A 977 -11.44 35.38 29.84
CA ASP A 977 -10.33 34.64 30.43
C ASP A 977 -8.97 35.25 30.05
N GLY A 978 -8.10 35.42 31.04
CA GLY A 978 -6.81 36.11 30.89
C GLY A 978 -5.86 35.39 29.93
N GLY A 979 -5.97 34.06 29.84
CA GLY A 979 -5.18 33.23 28.92
C GLY A 979 -5.45 33.53 27.43
N LEU A 980 -6.73 33.73 27.09
CA LEU A 980 -7.21 34.09 25.75
C LEU A 980 -6.89 35.54 25.41
N LYS A 981 -7.16 36.48 26.33
CA LYS A 981 -6.78 37.89 26.15
C LYS A 981 -5.28 38.07 25.92
N GLY A 982 -4.45 37.34 26.66
CA GLY A 982 -3.00 37.34 26.49
C GLY A 982 -2.52 36.77 25.14
N CYS A 983 -3.20 35.76 24.59
CA CYS A 983 -2.95 35.26 23.23
C CYS A 983 -3.26 36.32 22.18
N SER A 984 -4.48 36.86 22.18
CA SER A 984 -4.94 37.84 21.19
C SER A 984 -4.09 39.11 21.21
N THR A 985 -3.75 39.62 22.39
CA THR A 985 -2.92 40.82 22.54
C THR A 985 -1.50 40.61 22.00
N ARG A 986 -0.90 39.42 22.22
CA ARG A 986 0.39 39.09 21.61
C ARG A 986 0.27 38.99 20.11
N CYS A 987 -0.71 38.25 19.57
CA CYS A 987 -1.02 38.16 18.13
C CYS A 987 -1.12 39.53 17.45
N ILE A 988 -1.79 40.49 18.10
CA ILE A 988 -1.94 41.87 17.61
C ILE A 988 -0.60 42.62 17.62
N ASN A 989 0.23 42.43 18.65
CA ASN A 989 1.55 43.07 18.74
C ASN A 989 2.54 42.60 17.65
N TRP A 990 2.36 41.41 17.06
CA TRP A 990 3.16 40.95 15.91
C TRP A 990 2.79 41.65 14.59
N ARG A 991 1.66 42.36 14.55
CA ARG A 991 1.02 42.88 13.33
C ARG A 991 0.98 44.41 13.24
N SER A 992 1.76 45.15 14.02
CA SER A 992 1.68 46.62 14.07
C SER A 992 1.95 47.27 12.69
N GLY A 993 0.86 47.51 11.94
CA GLY A 993 0.82 48.06 10.59
C GLY A 993 -0.53 47.81 9.85
N SER A 994 -1.66 48.20 10.47
CA SER A 994 -3.03 48.37 9.89
C SER A 994 -3.82 47.13 9.38
N PRO A 995 -5.15 47.27 9.15
CA PRO A 995 -6.24 46.79 10.01
C PRO A 995 -6.56 45.28 9.92
N LEU A 996 -7.29 44.81 10.93
CA LEU A 996 -7.64 43.43 11.25
C LEU A 996 -8.16 42.56 10.09
N THR A 997 -7.49 41.42 9.90
CA THR A 997 -8.13 40.20 9.38
C THR A 997 -7.63 39.04 10.23
N THR A 998 -8.34 38.76 11.31
CA THR A 998 -8.12 37.58 12.16
C THR A 998 -9.08 36.51 11.67
N ILE A 999 -8.57 35.54 10.93
CA ILE A 999 -9.35 34.38 10.49
C ILE A 999 -9.23 33.32 11.59
N PHE A 1000 -10.29 33.15 12.39
CA PHE A 1000 -10.40 32.02 13.30
C PHE A 1000 -10.88 30.81 12.50
N SER A 1001 -9.99 29.86 12.21
CA SER A 1001 -10.40 28.52 11.77
C SER A 1001 -10.60 27.65 13.01
N THR A 1002 -11.83 27.56 13.50
CA THR A 1002 -12.26 26.36 14.21
C THR A 1002 -12.40 25.27 13.17
N SER A 1003 -11.83 24.10 13.42
CA SER A 1003 -11.98 22.90 12.61
C SER A 1003 -13.47 22.67 12.28
N GLY A 1004 -13.84 22.80 11.00
CA GLY A 1004 -15.19 22.56 10.48
C GLY A 1004 -15.85 23.79 9.83
N SER A 1005 -15.98 23.71 8.49
CA SER A 1005 -16.82 24.48 7.57
C SER A 1005 -16.67 26.01 7.44
N LEU A 1006 -16.12 26.42 6.29
CA LEU A 1006 -16.19 27.77 5.72
C LEU A 1006 -17.43 27.87 4.81
N LEU A 1007 -18.38 28.76 5.14
CA LEU A 1007 -19.26 29.39 4.14
C LEU A 1007 -19.18 30.92 4.28
N PRO A 1008 -19.22 31.67 3.18
CA PRO A 1008 -18.91 33.09 3.15
C PRO A 1008 -20.06 33.95 3.67
N LYS A 1009 -19.74 34.95 4.49
CA LYS A 1009 -20.67 36.06 4.78
C LYS A 1009 -20.78 36.94 3.52
N GLY A 1010 -21.88 36.80 2.79
CA GLY A 1010 -22.34 37.77 1.81
C GLY A 1010 -23.01 38.96 2.50
N SER A 1011 -22.70 40.15 2.02
CA SER A 1011 -23.27 41.44 2.43
C SER A 1011 -24.69 41.63 1.89
N THR A 1012 -25.69 41.62 2.78
CA THR A 1012 -26.89 42.49 2.92
C THR A 1012 -27.92 41.76 3.77
#